data_AF-A0A849WJ07-F1
#
_entry.id   AF-A0A849WJ07-F1
#
_cell.length_a   1.000
_cell.length_b   1.000
_cell.length_c   1.000
_cell.angle_alpha   90.00
_cell.angle_beta   90.00
_cell.angle_gamma   90.00
#
_symmetry.space_group_name_H-M   'P 1'
#
loop_
_entity.id
_entity.type
_entity.pdbx_description
1 polymer ?
#
loop_
_entity_poly.entity_id
_entity_poly.type
_entity_poly.pdbx_seq_one_letter_code
_entity_poly.pdbx_strand_id
1 'polypeptide(L)'
;MKIRQLLLSIIFSIFLPILGAEEKTDCLKCHTDKSLKSQKGHSVFVNIKTLKNSVHSGADCVDCHTQPADYEKIPHFSLYRKVDCSECHEDATNSFKNSFHDIAKLKGNIKAPNCISCHQERKDSHSIQSLNSKTAESACRACHTKESELYDTSVHAIAAKSSDAKTPGCISCHATHSKALPPSAGAVNLLCNQCHPNAMQSINEGIHLKVQQKIEGTISCASCHDVHATHKPHRDEKTLEACQNCHQGYKEKFIGSAHEKLIEKGEMSCLSCHRSHQVKDAKESENYGCGACHKKEEEAYRKSSHRMARLHGNTVAATCASCHSGHHILPAKNEQSPVHAKHIPETCGKCHGDTPVITADYVRLPISIPRYNESVHGEGWKTGKRTAVCTDCHGTHDLQGGASLTSSIHKQNLANTCGKCHEKEAKEYSASIHGRAVAHGLHDSPSCTDCHEEHLIRKHTDPRSPVNRANLSSMTCARCHENVEMAAKYGLPAEVIQSYEDSYHGWAVKRGAQSVAICTDCHNTHAIGNVLDPASSIHKSNVIKTCGKCHQNSNEKFAASYNHVIARGKKMIHDWVRLFYLWLIALVLGGMLVHNAIIYIYELRKHYIHQLSEASVRRLTRIEIIQHALLFITFFSLAFSGFALRSPDSWWVQALSSMGFNEEIRRMFHRIMACLMIATSVFHLVMILATHRGRLLLKAMMPKPIDDTKEAIHNVLFYLGFKKQKPEFGMFDYTHKAEYWALVWGTIIMSVTGFVLWFPEIATHYFPAWIVRVCETIHFYEAILAVFAIIIWHFFFVIFRPSIYPMSWIWVNGRMPLHEWKENHAKAEKEMQGNVDFLPPEKEHQNLF
;
A
#
# COMPACT_ATOMS: atom_id res chain seq x y z
N MET A 1 -54.41 55.19 2.85
CA MET A 1 -55.39 55.84 1.93
C MET A 1 -56.78 55.56 2.46
N LYS A 2 -57.23 56.39 3.40
CA LYS A 2 -58.07 57.57 3.13
C LYS A 2 -59.46 57.17 2.64
N ILE A 3 -60.43 57.26 3.55
CA ILE A 3 -61.49 58.28 3.44
C ILE A 3 -62.12 58.31 2.04
N ARG A 4 -62.53 57.15 1.53
CA ARG A 4 -63.28 57.04 0.27
C ARG A 4 -64.34 55.94 0.25
N GLN A 5 -64.53 55.24 1.37
CA GLN A 5 -65.60 54.24 1.56
C GLN A 5 -66.76 54.72 2.44
N LEU A 6 -66.68 55.94 3.00
CA LEU A 6 -67.74 56.51 3.87
C LEU A 6 -68.67 57.51 3.15
N LEU A 7 -68.46 57.76 1.86
CA LEU A 7 -69.18 58.79 1.09
C LEU A 7 -69.95 58.24 -0.13
N LEU A 8 -69.96 56.92 -0.34
CA LEU A 8 -70.84 56.27 -1.32
C LEU A 8 -72.11 55.69 -0.68
N SER A 9 -72.26 55.85 0.63
CA SER A 9 -73.41 55.40 1.44
C SER A 9 -74.61 56.35 1.39
N ILE A 10 -74.57 57.44 0.61
CA ILE A 10 -75.59 58.52 0.65
C ILE A 10 -76.20 58.86 -0.74
N ILE A 11 -75.69 58.32 -1.85
CA ILE A 11 -76.14 58.73 -3.22
C ILE A 11 -76.72 57.56 -4.03
N PHE A 12 -77.45 56.64 -3.39
CA PHE A 12 -78.29 55.71 -4.15
C PHE A 12 -79.61 55.37 -3.43
N SER A 13 -80.17 56.36 -2.73
CA SER A 13 -81.49 56.27 -2.10
C SER A 13 -82.61 56.91 -2.93
N ILE A 14 -82.39 57.18 -4.23
CA ILE A 14 -83.43 57.74 -5.11
C ILE A 14 -83.31 57.11 -6.49
N PHE A 15 -83.77 55.87 -6.65
CA PHE A 15 -84.41 55.35 -7.87
C PHE A 15 -85.05 53.99 -7.53
N LEU A 16 -86.38 53.97 -7.47
CA LEU A 16 -87.22 52.77 -7.42
C LEU A 16 -87.00 51.93 -8.71
N PRO A 17 -87.17 50.59 -8.69
CA PRO A 17 -88.54 50.06 -8.69
C PRO A 17 -88.77 48.84 -7.78
N ILE A 18 -90.05 48.71 -7.45
CA ILE A 18 -90.71 47.56 -6.84
C ILE A 18 -90.47 46.31 -7.70
N LEU A 19 -89.91 45.26 -7.11
CA LEU A 19 -90.00 43.87 -7.57
C LEU A 19 -90.12 43.01 -6.29
N GLY A 20 -91.24 42.32 -6.15
CA GLY A 20 -91.51 41.47 -5.00
C GLY A 20 -90.52 40.31 -4.93
N ALA A 21 -89.78 40.23 -3.82
CA ALA A 21 -89.09 39.01 -3.45
C ALA A 21 -90.12 38.09 -2.77
N GLU A 22 -90.50 36.99 -3.43
CA GLU A 22 -91.19 35.89 -2.75
C GLU A 22 -90.18 35.18 -1.84
N GLU A 23 -90.47 35.13 -0.54
CA GLU A 23 -89.63 34.43 0.41
C GLU A 23 -89.68 32.90 0.18
N LYS A 24 -88.60 32.20 0.56
CA LYS A 24 -88.49 30.72 0.63
C LYS A 24 -89.73 30.00 1.17
N THR A 25 -90.48 30.66 2.05
CA THR A 25 -91.69 30.17 2.71
C THR A 25 -92.88 30.00 1.76
N ASP A 26 -92.95 30.74 0.65
CA ASP A 26 -94.10 30.71 -0.27
C ASP A 26 -94.10 29.46 -1.16
N CYS A 27 -92.95 29.13 -1.75
CA CYS A 27 -92.80 27.90 -2.56
C CYS A 27 -93.07 26.63 -1.73
N LEU A 28 -92.68 26.64 -0.45
CA LEU A 28 -92.78 25.48 0.44
C LEU A 28 -94.21 25.20 0.92
N LYS A 29 -95.17 26.11 0.72
CA LYS A 29 -96.60 25.87 1.02
C LYS A 29 -97.15 24.69 0.24
N CYS A 30 -96.71 24.51 -1.01
CA CYS A 30 -97.16 23.42 -1.88
C CYS A 30 -96.09 22.33 -2.04
N HIS A 31 -94.81 22.69 -2.15
CA HIS A 31 -93.74 21.73 -2.42
C HIS A 31 -93.33 20.87 -1.21
N THR A 32 -94.00 20.98 -0.07
CA THR A 32 -93.85 20.07 1.08
C THR A 32 -94.82 18.90 1.09
N ASP A 33 -95.75 18.83 0.12
CA ASP A 33 -96.65 17.68 -0.02
C ASP A 33 -95.95 16.53 -0.78
N LYS A 34 -95.84 15.36 -0.14
CA LYS A 34 -95.28 14.14 -0.71
C LYS A 34 -96.13 13.55 -1.84
N SER A 35 -97.42 13.87 -1.88
CA SER A 35 -98.37 13.37 -2.88
C SER A 35 -98.19 14.07 -4.23
N LEU A 36 -97.59 15.27 -4.24
CA LEU A 36 -97.48 16.13 -5.41
C LEU A 36 -96.47 15.57 -6.43
N LYS A 37 -96.93 15.43 -7.67
CA LYS A 37 -96.15 14.90 -8.80
C LYS A 37 -96.23 15.84 -10.00
N SER A 38 -95.16 15.87 -10.77
CA SER A 38 -95.09 16.51 -12.09
C SER A 38 -95.97 15.77 -13.11
N GLN A 39 -96.22 16.41 -14.26
CA GLN A 39 -96.95 15.80 -15.39
C GLN A 39 -96.31 14.49 -15.92
N LYS A 40 -95.01 14.28 -15.67
CA LYS A 40 -94.28 13.04 -16.01
C LYS A 40 -94.25 12.01 -14.86
N GLY A 41 -95.03 12.21 -13.80
CA GLY A 41 -95.15 11.29 -12.67
C GLY A 41 -94.02 11.36 -11.63
N HIS A 42 -93.02 12.23 -11.80
CA HIS A 42 -91.96 12.43 -10.82
C HIS A 42 -92.44 13.27 -9.64
N SER A 43 -92.08 12.89 -8.41
CA SER A 43 -92.38 13.69 -7.21
C SER A 43 -91.71 15.07 -7.29
N VAL A 44 -92.44 16.11 -6.90
CA VAL A 44 -91.94 17.50 -6.78
C VAL A 44 -91.81 17.91 -5.31
N PHE A 45 -91.83 16.93 -4.41
CA PHE A 45 -91.66 17.11 -2.97
C PHE A 45 -90.24 17.55 -2.62
N VAL A 46 -90.13 18.55 -1.75
CA VAL A 46 -88.89 19.07 -1.19
C VAL A 46 -88.89 18.81 0.32
N ASN A 47 -87.91 18.07 0.79
CA ASN A 47 -87.73 17.85 2.22
C ASN A 47 -86.96 19.03 2.84
N ILE A 48 -87.66 19.87 3.59
CA ILE A 48 -87.07 21.07 4.22
C ILE A 48 -85.94 20.71 5.19
N LYS A 49 -86.06 19.60 5.93
CA LYS A 49 -85.02 19.18 6.88
C LYS A 49 -83.73 18.81 6.14
N THR A 50 -83.87 18.21 4.97
CA THR A 50 -82.77 17.89 4.06
C THR A 50 -82.12 19.15 3.51
N LEU A 51 -82.91 20.12 3.02
CA LEU A 51 -82.40 21.38 2.46
C LEU A 51 -81.70 22.25 3.52
N LYS A 52 -82.26 22.33 4.73
CA LYS A 52 -81.66 23.08 5.86
C LYS A 52 -80.31 22.52 6.31
N ASN A 53 -80.07 21.22 6.08
CA ASN A 53 -78.80 20.58 6.41
C ASN A 53 -77.81 20.60 5.22
N SER A 54 -78.17 21.21 4.09
CA SER A 54 -77.28 21.34 2.93
C SER A 54 -76.42 22.59 3.02
N VAL A 55 -75.35 22.66 2.22
CA VAL A 55 -74.50 23.87 2.14
C VAL A 55 -75.23 25.06 1.53
N HIS A 56 -76.34 24.83 0.85
CA HIS A 56 -77.21 25.86 0.26
C HIS A 56 -78.43 26.16 1.16
N SER A 57 -78.35 25.86 2.46
CA SER A 57 -79.44 26.14 3.41
C SER A 57 -79.87 27.61 3.43
N GLY A 58 -78.94 28.52 3.13
CA GLY A 58 -79.17 29.97 3.05
C GLY A 58 -79.66 30.49 1.69
N ALA A 59 -79.73 29.66 0.65
CA ALA A 59 -80.23 30.06 -0.66
C ALA A 59 -81.77 29.92 -0.74
N ASP A 60 -82.38 30.82 -1.50
CA ASP A 60 -83.80 30.77 -1.85
C ASP A 60 -84.03 29.81 -3.02
N CYS A 61 -85.28 29.34 -3.19
CA CYS A 61 -85.61 28.36 -4.23
C CYS A 61 -85.30 28.88 -5.63
N VAL A 62 -85.52 30.17 -5.87
CA VAL A 62 -85.33 30.84 -7.17
C VAL A 62 -83.85 31.10 -7.50
N ASP A 63 -82.97 31.09 -6.50
CA ASP A 63 -81.52 31.26 -6.71
C ASP A 63 -80.93 30.10 -7.51
N CYS A 64 -81.50 28.89 -7.35
CA CYS A 64 -81.11 27.70 -8.10
C CYS A 64 -82.08 27.40 -9.26
N HIS A 65 -83.37 27.68 -9.08
CA HIS A 65 -84.40 27.49 -10.11
C HIS A 65 -84.62 28.76 -10.93
N THR A 66 -83.58 29.21 -11.62
CA THR A 66 -83.56 30.47 -12.37
C THR A 66 -84.36 30.46 -13.68
N GLN A 67 -85.03 29.34 -14.01
CA GLN A 67 -85.87 29.26 -15.20
C GLN A 67 -87.12 30.16 -15.04
N PRO A 68 -87.41 31.06 -16.02
CA PRO A 68 -88.59 31.91 -15.96
C PRO A 68 -89.89 31.08 -15.87
N ALA A 69 -90.78 31.44 -14.94
CA ALA A 69 -92.07 30.80 -14.76
C ALA A 69 -93.14 31.76 -14.23
N ASP A 70 -94.39 31.36 -14.46
CA ASP A 70 -95.58 31.97 -13.89
C ASP A 70 -96.02 31.09 -12.69
N TYR A 71 -95.64 31.50 -11.48
CA TYR A 71 -95.82 30.69 -10.26
C TYR A 71 -97.28 30.57 -9.82
N GLU A 72 -98.18 31.40 -10.38
CA GLU A 72 -99.62 31.32 -10.14
C GLU A 72 -100.29 30.20 -10.96
N LYS A 73 -99.65 29.72 -12.05
CA LYS A 73 -100.15 28.60 -12.86
C LYS A 73 -99.50 27.31 -12.40
N ILE A 74 -100.29 26.30 -12.01
CA ILE A 74 -99.77 24.98 -11.61
C ILE A 74 -100.09 23.94 -12.70
N PRO A 75 -99.09 23.23 -13.26
CA PRO A 75 -97.65 23.35 -13.00
C PRO A 75 -97.04 24.63 -13.61
N HIS A 76 -96.15 25.28 -12.87
CA HIS A 76 -95.51 26.56 -13.25
C HIS A 76 -94.38 26.40 -14.27
N PHE A 77 -93.94 25.16 -14.53
CA PHE A 77 -93.00 24.81 -15.60
C PHE A 77 -93.61 23.82 -16.60
N SER A 78 -93.70 24.22 -17.87
CA SER A 78 -94.10 23.34 -18.97
C SER A 78 -92.99 22.34 -19.37
N LEU A 79 -91.73 22.77 -19.25
CA LEU A 79 -90.55 21.93 -19.42
C LEU A 79 -89.51 22.27 -18.35
N TYR A 80 -89.34 21.38 -17.37
CA TYR A 80 -88.36 21.56 -16.31
C TYR A 80 -86.92 21.44 -16.84
N ARG A 81 -86.12 22.49 -16.68
CA ARG A 81 -84.67 22.48 -16.87
C ARG A 81 -83.98 22.15 -15.55
N LYS A 82 -82.97 21.28 -15.60
CA LYS A 82 -82.15 20.97 -14.43
C LYS A 82 -81.36 22.22 -14.03
N VAL A 83 -81.17 22.38 -12.72
CA VAL A 83 -80.33 23.44 -12.14
C VAL A 83 -78.93 23.38 -12.74
N ASP A 84 -78.46 24.54 -13.24
CA ASP A 84 -77.10 24.69 -13.71
C ASP A 84 -76.21 25.22 -12.59
N CYS A 85 -75.25 24.40 -12.16
CA CYS A 85 -74.33 24.76 -11.09
C CYS A 85 -73.21 25.70 -11.58
N SER A 86 -72.96 25.82 -12.90
CA SER A 86 -71.86 26.68 -13.40
C SER A 86 -72.09 28.17 -13.18
N GLU A 87 -73.34 28.62 -13.00
CA GLU A 87 -73.66 30.03 -12.72
C GLU A 87 -72.99 30.55 -11.42
N CYS A 88 -72.72 29.65 -10.46
CA CYS A 88 -72.02 30.01 -9.20
C CYS A 88 -70.76 29.18 -8.95
N HIS A 89 -70.60 28.03 -9.60
CA HIS A 89 -69.44 27.13 -9.47
C HIS A 89 -68.74 26.91 -10.81
N GLU A 90 -68.43 27.99 -11.52
CA GLU A 90 -67.82 27.97 -12.86
C GLU A 90 -66.53 27.13 -12.89
N ASP A 91 -65.57 27.42 -12.00
CA ASP A 91 -64.27 26.73 -11.97
C ASP A 91 -64.41 25.22 -11.71
N ALA A 92 -65.23 24.84 -10.72
CA ALA A 92 -65.44 23.44 -10.37
C ALA A 92 -66.14 22.68 -11.50
N THR A 93 -67.12 23.32 -12.15
CA THR A 93 -67.88 22.73 -13.26
C THR A 93 -67.00 22.58 -14.51
N ASN A 94 -66.18 23.59 -14.83
CA ASN A 94 -65.26 23.54 -15.97
C ASN A 94 -64.15 22.50 -15.77
N SER A 95 -63.67 22.35 -14.54
CA SER A 95 -62.70 21.32 -14.18
C SER A 95 -63.32 19.92 -14.27
N PHE A 96 -64.52 19.71 -13.73
CA PHE A 96 -65.23 18.43 -13.78
C PHE A 96 -65.65 18.01 -15.20
N LYS A 97 -66.05 18.94 -16.08
CA LYS A 97 -66.41 18.67 -17.49
C LYS A 97 -65.32 17.96 -18.29
N ASN A 98 -64.07 18.09 -17.84
CA ASN A 98 -62.91 17.45 -18.48
C ASN A 98 -62.44 16.19 -17.72
N SER A 99 -63.15 15.78 -16.67
CA SER A 99 -62.79 14.63 -15.85
C SER A 99 -63.12 13.31 -16.54
N PHE A 100 -62.48 12.23 -16.09
CA PHE A 100 -62.78 10.88 -16.57
C PHE A 100 -64.25 10.49 -16.35
N HIS A 101 -64.86 10.92 -15.25
CA HIS A 101 -66.27 10.61 -14.95
C HIS A 101 -67.23 11.30 -15.92
N ASP A 102 -66.99 12.56 -16.27
CA ASP A 102 -67.85 13.26 -17.24
C ASP A 102 -67.65 12.73 -18.66
N ILE A 103 -66.40 12.44 -19.06
CA ILE A 103 -66.09 11.79 -20.34
C ILE A 103 -66.74 10.40 -20.44
N ALA A 104 -66.66 9.59 -19.38
CA ALA A 104 -67.29 8.27 -19.35
C ALA A 104 -68.81 8.36 -19.49
N LYS A 105 -69.42 9.36 -18.84
CA LYS A 105 -70.86 9.64 -18.94
C LYS A 105 -71.26 10.09 -20.35
N LEU A 106 -70.50 10.99 -20.97
CA LEU A 106 -70.71 11.44 -22.36
C LEU A 106 -70.57 10.29 -23.36
N LYS A 107 -69.71 9.30 -23.07
CA LYS A 107 -69.56 8.05 -23.83
C LYS A 107 -70.65 7.01 -23.54
N GLY A 108 -71.70 7.36 -22.78
CA GLY A 108 -72.88 6.52 -22.55
C GLY A 108 -72.85 5.69 -21.26
N ASN A 109 -71.83 5.84 -20.40
CA ASN A 109 -71.83 5.16 -19.11
C ASN A 109 -72.76 5.87 -18.11
N ILE A 110 -74.02 5.43 -18.05
CA ILE A 110 -75.05 5.98 -17.15
C ILE A 110 -74.77 5.76 -15.66
N LYS A 111 -73.80 4.90 -15.30
CA LYS A 111 -73.39 4.65 -13.92
C LYS A 111 -72.27 5.60 -13.45
N ALA A 112 -71.67 6.38 -14.36
CA ALA A 112 -70.66 7.36 -14.01
C ALA A 112 -71.25 8.45 -13.09
N PRO A 113 -70.57 8.81 -11.99
CA PRO A 113 -71.09 9.78 -11.03
C PRO A 113 -71.14 11.18 -11.65
N ASN A 114 -72.11 11.99 -11.21
CA ASN A 114 -72.22 13.41 -11.48
C ASN A 114 -71.96 14.23 -10.19
N CYS A 115 -72.00 15.56 -10.29
CA CYS A 115 -71.76 16.45 -9.15
C CYS A 115 -72.61 16.09 -7.92
N ILE A 116 -73.89 15.79 -8.14
CA ILE A 116 -74.85 15.46 -7.07
C ILE A 116 -74.46 14.15 -6.38
N SER A 117 -74.09 13.10 -7.12
CA SER A 117 -73.72 11.80 -6.54
C SER A 117 -72.35 11.79 -5.85
N CYS A 118 -71.47 12.77 -6.15
CA CYS A 118 -70.21 12.92 -5.43
C CYS A 118 -70.41 13.73 -4.14
N HIS A 119 -71.24 14.76 -4.17
CA HIS A 119 -71.49 15.63 -3.03
C HIS A 119 -72.51 15.04 -2.02
N GLN A 120 -73.05 13.84 -2.26
CA GLN A 120 -73.92 13.08 -1.34
C GLN A 120 -74.28 11.66 -1.85
N GLU A 121 -74.75 10.80 -0.95
CA GLU A 121 -75.20 9.42 -1.25
C GLU A 121 -76.60 9.32 -1.89
N ARG A 122 -77.46 10.36 -1.78
CA ARG A 122 -78.85 10.34 -2.27
C ARG A 122 -79.01 11.26 -3.48
N LYS A 123 -79.72 10.82 -4.52
CA LYS A 123 -79.89 11.54 -5.80
C LYS A 123 -80.78 12.82 -5.72
N ASP A 124 -80.73 13.57 -4.63
CA ASP A 124 -81.59 14.74 -4.35
C ASP A 124 -80.77 16.04 -4.26
N SER A 125 -80.81 16.89 -5.29
CA SER A 125 -80.03 18.14 -5.35
C SER A 125 -80.19 19.07 -4.15
N HIS A 126 -81.25 18.92 -3.33
CA HIS A 126 -81.47 19.74 -2.15
C HIS A 126 -80.63 19.31 -0.94
N SER A 127 -79.94 18.17 -0.95
CA SER A 127 -79.07 17.72 0.16
C SER A 127 -77.58 17.93 -0.04
N ILE A 128 -77.16 18.67 -1.07
CA ILE A 128 -75.73 18.83 -1.41
C ILE A 128 -74.90 19.21 -0.17
N GLN A 129 -73.88 18.40 0.11
CA GLN A 129 -72.93 18.63 1.20
C GLN A 129 -71.59 19.14 0.65
N SER A 130 -70.79 19.76 1.53
CA SER A 130 -69.39 20.04 1.20
C SER A 130 -68.59 18.73 1.21
N LEU A 131 -67.73 18.57 0.20
CA LEU A 131 -66.77 17.47 0.16
C LEU A 131 -65.51 17.88 0.92
N ASN A 132 -65.44 17.51 2.19
CA ASN A 132 -64.18 17.49 2.92
C ASN A 132 -63.44 16.18 2.62
N SER A 133 -62.19 16.06 3.06
CA SER A 133 -61.36 14.89 2.73
C SER A 133 -62.00 13.55 3.08
N LYS A 134 -62.72 13.47 4.20
CA LYS A 134 -63.36 12.24 4.69
C LYS A 134 -64.63 11.91 3.91
N THR A 135 -65.46 12.91 3.59
CA THR A 135 -66.68 12.71 2.80
C THR A 135 -66.37 12.44 1.33
N ALA A 136 -65.35 13.09 0.77
CA ALA A 136 -64.87 12.83 -0.59
C ALA A 136 -64.32 11.41 -0.75
N GLU A 137 -63.53 10.93 0.23
CA GLU A 137 -63.01 9.57 0.22
C GLU A 137 -64.15 8.53 0.30
N SER A 138 -65.13 8.77 1.16
CA SER A 138 -66.31 7.89 1.29
C SER A 138 -67.11 7.82 -0.01
N ALA A 139 -67.28 8.95 -0.71
CA ALA A 139 -67.93 9.01 -2.01
C ALA A 139 -67.19 8.20 -3.09
N CYS A 140 -65.85 8.27 -3.12
CA CYS A 140 -65.04 7.43 -4.01
C CYS A 140 -65.20 5.94 -3.70
N ARG A 141 -65.12 5.57 -2.41
CA ARG A 141 -65.19 4.17 -1.95
C ARG A 141 -66.52 3.49 -2.24
N ALA A 142 -67.62 4.24 -2.26
CA ALA A 142 -68.95 3.73 -2.62
C ALA A 142 -69.03 3.15 -4.05
N CYS A 143 -68.17 3.61 -4.96
CA CYS A 143 -68.14 3.17 -6.35
C CYS A 143 -66.87 2.38 -6.73
N HIS A 144 -65.72 2.69 -6.11
CA HIS A 144 -64.41 2.08 -6.38
C HIS A 144 -64.06 1.01 -5.35
N THR A 145 -64.96 0.05 -5.12
CA THR A 145 -64.82 -0.93 -4.03
C THR A 145 -63.54 -1.76 -4.14
N LYS A 146 -63.18 -2.20 -5.35
CA LYS A 146 -61.99 -3.02 -5.59
C LYS A 146 -60.69 -2.27 -5.30
N GLU A 147 -60.57 -1.04 -5.80
CA GLU A 147 -59.39 -0.20 -5.55
C GLU A 147 -59.32 0.21 -4.07
N SER A 148 -60.48 0.39 -3.43
CA SER A 148 -60.57 0.71 -2.00
C SER A 148 -60.13 -0.46 -1.12
N GLU A 149 -60.54 -1.69 -1.45
CA GLU A 149 -60.08 -2.91 -0.77
C GLU A 149 -58.57 -3.07 -0.88
N LEU A 150 -57.99 -2.83 -2.07
CA LEU A 150 -56.54 -2.83 -2.26
C LEU A 150 -55.87 -1.75 -1.41
N TYR A 151 -56.37 -0.52 -1.44
CA TYR A 151 -55.83 0.58 -0.64
C TYR A 151 -55.90 0.30 0.87
N ASP A 152 -56.95 -0.37 1.36
CA ASP A 152 -57.10 -0.67 2.79
C ASP A 152 -56.04 -1.65 3.33
N THR A 153 -55.40 -2.40 2.42
CA THR A 153 -54.24 -3.25 2.73
C THR A 153 -52.90 -2.50 2.69
N SER A 154 -52.91 -1.23 2.28
CA SER A 154 -51.71 -0.45 2.06
C SER A 154 -51.01 0.00 3.33
N VAL A 155 -49.71 0.26 3.20
CA VAL A 155 -48.91 0.87 4.28
C VAL A 155 -49.43 2.25 4.66
N HIS A 156 -50.00 3.01 3.70
CA HIS A 156 -50.62 4.31 3.96
C HIS A 156 -51.91 4.18 4.78
N ALA A 157 -52.78 3.22 4.45
CA ALA A 157 -54.01 2.97 5.20
C ALA A 157 -53.74 2.38 6.59
N ILE A 158 -52.72 1.52 6.74
CA ILE A 158 -52.29 0.99 8.03
C ILE A 158 -51.72 2.11 8.92
N ALA A 159 -50.86 2.97 8.36
CA ALA A 159 -50.31 4.12 9.07
C ALA A 159 -51.41 5.08 9.56
N ALA A 160 -52.42 5.31 8.72
CA ALA A 160 -53.59 6.16 9.01
C ALA A 160 -54.41 5.65 10.21
N LYS A 161 -54.46 4.33 10.41
CA LYS A 161 -55.16 3.70 11.54
C LYS A 161 -54.38 3.75 12.85
N SER A 162 -53.05 3.94 12.77
CA SER A 162 -52.14 3.84 13.92
C SER A 162 -51.67 5.17 14.50
N SER A 163 -51.91 6.30 13.82
CA SER A 163 -51.46 7.64 14.24
C SER A 163 -52.40 8.74 13.75
N ASP A 164 -52.53 9.85 14.49
CA ASP A 164 -53.27 11.09 14.08
C ASP A 164 -52.60 11.85 12.91
N ALA A 165 -51.75 11.19 12.13
CA ALA A 165 -50.97 11.81 11.06
C ALA A 165 -51.80 12.02 9.79
N LYS A 166 -51.49 13.12 9.06
CA LYS A 166 -52.02 13.42 7.72
C LYS A 166 -51.51 12.40 6.69
N THR A 167 -52.13 11.23 6.62
CA THR A 167 -51.82 10.18 5.64
C THR A 167 -52.54 10.43 4.31
N PRO A 168 -51.89 10.15 3.16
CA PRO A 168 -52.47 10.42 1.85
C PRO A 168 -53.63 9.45 1.57
N GLY A 169 -54.83 9.98 1.35
CA GLY A 169 -56.02 9.22 0.94
C GLY A 169 -56.27 9.30 -0.57
N CYS A 170 -57.40 8.75 -1.03
CA CYS A 170 -57.75 8.74 -2.46
C CYS A 170 -57.64 10.12 -3.12
N ILE A 171 -58.12 11.17 -2.44
CA ILE A 171 -58.11 12.53 -2.99
C ILE A 171 -56.77 13.27 -2.90
N SER A 172 -55.84 12.73 -2.12
CA SER A 172 -54.46 13.24 -2.05
C SER A 172 -53.64 12.75 -3.24
N CYS A 173 -53.98 11.58 -3.78
CA CYS A 173 -53.35 10.99 -4.95
C CYS A 173 -54.13 11.29 -6.25
N HIS A 174 -55.46 11.40 -6.16
CA HIS A 174 -56.35 11.69 -7.29
C HIS A 174 -57.08 13.01 -7.05
N ALA A 175 -56.87 14.00 -7.92
CA ALA A 175 -57.61 15.25 -7.81
C ALA A 175 -59.10 15.04 -8.13
N THR A 176 -59.98 15.61 -7.28
CA THR A 176 -61.44 15.39 -7.31
C THR A 176 -62.15 16.02 -8.51
N HIS A 177 -61.57 17.07 -9.09
CA HIS A 177 -62.13 17.76 -10.26
C HIS A 177 -61.18 17.85 -11.45
N SER A 178 -60.04 17.12 -11.50
CA SER A 178 -59.04 17.32 -12.57
C SER A 178 -59.26 16.48 -13.84
N LYS A 179 -58.57 16.87 -14.91
CA LYS A 179 -58.57 16.22 -16.23
C LYS A 179 -57.78 14.91 -16.31
N ALA A 180 -56.92 14.58 -15.33
CA ALA A 180 -55.93 13.51 -15.47
C ALA A 180 -55.98 12.48 -14.32
N LEU A 181 -56.27 11.22 -14.67
CA LEU A 181 -55.65 10.07 -14.01
C LEU A 181 -54.25 9.91 -14.62
N PRO A 182 -53.17 9.69 -13.86
CA PRO A 182 -51.86 9.47 -14.47
C PRO A 182 -51.84 8.11 -15.19
N PRO A 183 -51.70 8.04 -16.53
CA PRO A 183 -51.53 6.79 -17.25
C PRO A 183 -50.07 6.54 -17.64
N SER A 184 -49.16 7.50 -17.39
CA SER A 184 -47.74 7.37 -17.73
C SER A 184 -46.91 7.06 -16.50
N ALA A 185 -45.94 6.17 -16.67
CA ALA A 185 -44.93 5.79 -15.68
C ALA A 185 -44.27 7.02 -15.00
N GLY A 186 -44.00 8.08 -15.77
CA GLY A 186 -43.42 9.32 -15.26
C GLY A 186 -44.34 10.07 -14.30
N ALA A 187 -45.65 10.11 -14.56
CA ALA A 187 -46.61 10.82 -13.71
C ALA A 187 -46.81 10.11 -12.35
N VAL A 188 -46.76 8.77 -12.32
CA VAL A 188 -46.82 7.99 -11.08
C VAL A 188 -45.55 8.20 -10.23
N ASN A 189 -44.37 8.20 -10.85
CA ASN A 189 -43.11 8.47 -10.14
C ASN A 189 -43.08 9.87 -9.53
N LEU A 190 -43.50 10.87 -10.30
CA LEU A 190 -43.56 12.25 -9.83
C LEU A 190 -44.52 12.40 -8.65
N LEU A 191 -45.68 11.74 -8.69
CA LEU A 191 -46.64 11.72 -7.58
C LEU A 191 -46.02 11.13 -6.30
N CYS A 192 -45.41 9.94 -6.38
CA CYS A 192 -44.80 9.31 -5.20
C CYS A 192 -43.61 10.12 -4.66
N ASN A 193 -42.78 10.70 -5.54
CA ASN A 193 -41.59 11.46 -5.16
C ASN A 193 -41.91 12.78 -4.43
N GLN A 194 -43.13 13.33 -4.56
CA GLN A 194 -43.55 14.51 -3.81
C GLN A 194 -43.56 14.26 -2.30
N CYS A 195 -43.85 13.03 -1.86
CA CYS A 195 -43.85 12.65 -0.44
C CYS A 195 -42.68 11.75 -0.06
N HIS A 196 -42.15 10.95 -1.00
CA HIS A 196 -41.00 10.08 -0.80
C HIS A 196 -39.78 10.57 -1.62
N PRO A 197 -39.16 11.69 -1.22
CA PRO A 197 -38.03 12.24 -1.95
C PRO A 197 -36.89 11.21 -2.02
N ASN A 198 -36.26 11.10 -3.19
CA ASN A 198 -35.12 10.22 -3.46
C ASN A 198 -35.42 8.71 -3.46
N ALA A 199 -36.66 8.25 -3.29
CA ALA A 199 -36.99 6.82 -3.32
C ALA A 199 -36.61 6.14 -4.65
N MET A 200 -36.93 6.79 -5.77
CA MET A 200 -36.52 6.34 -7.10
C MET A 200 -35.03 6.59 -7.40
N GLN A 201 -34.37 7.52 -6.69
CA GLN A 201 -32.95 7.79 -6.90
C GLN A 201 -32.11 6.57 -6.54
N SER A 202 -32.42 5.87 -5.44
CA SER A 202 -31.71 4.66 -5.03
C SER A 202 -31.94 3.45 -5.94
N ILE A 203 -33.05 3.42 -6.71
CA ILE A 203 -33.26 2.45 -7.80
C ILE A 203 -32.40 2.83 -9.00
N ASN A 204 -32.29 4.13 -9.26
CA ASN A 204 -31.50 4.71 -10.33
C ASN A 204 -30.02 4.91 -9.93
N GLU A 205 -29.48 4.09 -9.03
CA GLU A 205 -28.05 4.05 -8.74
C GLU A 205 -27.38 2.95 -9.56
N GLY A 206 -26.13 3.15 -9.99
CA GLY A 206 -25.37 2.14 -10.72
C GLY A 206 -25.89 1.90 -12.16
N ILE A 207 -26.12 0.64 -12.52
CA ILE A 207 -26.36 0.24 -13.92
C ILE A 207 -27.77 0.55 -14.41
N HIS A 208 -28.76 0.59 -13.51
CA HIS A 208 -30.15 0.92 -13.86
C HIS A 208 -30.32 2.39 -14.29
N LEU A 209 -29.48 3.31 -13.77
CA LEU A 209 -29.43 4.71 -14.22
C LEU A 209 -29.14 4.82 -15.72
N LYS A 210 -28.13 4.06 -16.18
CA LYS A 210 -27.67 4.08 -17.57
C LYS A 210 -28.73 3.54 -18.53
N VAL A 211 -29.61 2.65 -18.04
CA VAL A 211 -30.73 2.11 -18.81
C VAL A 211 -31.88 3.12 -18.85
N GLN A 212 -32.23 3.70 -17.71
CA GLN A 212 -33.28 4.72 -17.61
C GLN A 212 -32.97 5.97 -18.45
N GLN A 213 -31.70 6.39 -18.54
CA GLN A 213 -31.28 7.51 -19.38
C GLN A 213 -31.37 7.22 -20.89
N LYS A 214 -31.32 5.95 -21.31
CA LYS A 214 -31.42 5.56 -22.72
C LYS A 214 -32.86 5.39 -23.19
N ILE A 215 -33.76 5.02 -22.30
CA ILE A 215 -35.19 4.81 -22.59
C ILE A 215 -35.99 5.44 -21.44
N GLU A 216 -36.41 6.69 -21.64
CA GLU A 216 -37.08 7.49 -20.63
C GLU A 216 -38.44 6.87 -20.25
N GLY A 217 -38.67 6.61 -18.96
CA GLY A 217 -39.92 6.03 -18.47
C GLY A 217 -40.00 4.50 -18.42
N THR A 218 -38.89 3.78 -18.64
CA THR A 218 -38.85 2.30 -18.63
C THR A 218 -39.14 1.71 -17.24
N ILE A 219 -38.66 2.36 -16.18
CA ILE A 219 -38.86 1.91 -14.79
C ILE A 219 -39.69 2.96 -14.02
N SER A 220 -40.79 2.51 -13.41
CA SER A 220 -41.63 3.31 -12.52
C SER A 220 -41.94 2.58 -11.23
N CYS A 221 -42.41 3.30 -10.21
CA CYS A 221 -42.97 2.72 -9.00
C CYS A 221 -44.04 1.67 -9.35
N ALA A 222 -44.90 1.97 -10.34
CA ALA A 222 -45.94 1.06 -10.82
C ALA A 222 -45.40 -0.21 -11.53
N SER A 223 -44.12 -0.21 -11.93
CA SER A 223 -43.48 -1.38 -12.53
C SER A 223 -43.16 -2.46 -11.50
N CYS A 224 -43.06 -2.10 -10.21
CA CYS A 224 -42.71 -3.01 -9.12
C CYS A 224 -43.71 -3.00 -7.96
N HIS A 225 -44.53 -1.95 -7.83
CA HIS A 225 -45.55 -1.81 -6.80
C HIS A 225 -46.93 -1.67 -7.43
N ASP A 226 -47.93 -2.20 -6.76
CA ASP A 226 -49.31 -1.82 -7.05
C ASP A 226 -49.56 -0.39 -6.56
N VAL A 227 -50.11 0.47 -7.43
CA VAL A 227 -50.30 1.90 -7.15
C VAL A 227 -51.42 2.18 -6.15
N HIS A 228 -52.33 1.23 -5.92
CA HIS A 228 -53.41 1.36 -4.93
C HIS A 228 -53.05 0.63 -3.64
N ALA A 229 -52.50 -0.59 -3.74
CA ALA A 229 -52.14 -1.34 -2.54
C ALA A 229 -50.83 -0.86 -1.90
N THR A 230 -49.85 -0.33 -2.65
CA THR A 230 -48.57 0.24 -2.16
C THR A 230 -47.86 -0.55 -1.04
N HIS A 231 -48.06 -1.87 -0.97
CA HIS A 231 -47.42 -2.72 0.03
C HIS A 231 -45.90 -2.79 -0.20
N LYS A 232 -45.15 -3.22 0.81
CA LYS A 232 -43.79 -3.73 0.60
C LYS A 232 -43.91 -4.80 -0.48
N PRO A 233 -43.19 -4.73 -1.63
CA PRO A 233 -43.33 -5.72 -2.68
C PRO A 233 -43.12 -7.08 -2.04
N HIS A 234 -44.14 -7.93 -2.10
CA HIS A 234 -43.95 -9.30 -1.67
C HIS A 234 -42.94 -9.92 -2.65
N ARG A 235 -42.37 -11.10 -2.32
CA ARG A 235 -41.68 -11.92 -3.32
C ARG A 235 -42.72 -12.50 -4.30
N ASP A 236 -43.57 -11.64 -4.84
CA ASP A 236 -44.65 -12.00 -5.73
C ASP A 236 -44.13 -12.15 -7.16
N GLU A 237 -44.91 -12.88 -7.94
CA GLU A 237 -44.58 -13.24 -9.31
C GLU A 237 -44.42 -11.99 -10.20
N LYS A 238 -45.20 -10.94 -9.94
CA LYS A 238 -45.20 -9.69 -10.73
C LYS A 238 -43.90 -8.91 -10.58
N THR A 239 -43.37 -8.77 -9.36
CA THR A 239 -42.10 -8.05 -9.14
C THR A 239 -40.92 -8.82 -9.74
N LEU A 240 -40.98 -10.15 -9.70
CA LEU A 240 -39.97 -11.01 -10.34
C LEU A 240 -40.03 -10.94 -11.87
N GLU A 241 -41.24 -10.99 -12.45
CA GLU A 241 -41.49 -10.83 -13.89
C GLU A 241 -40.98 -9.47 -14.40
N ALA A 242 -41.20 -8.39 -13.64
CA ALA A 242 -40.67 -7.08 -13.95
C ALA A 242 -39.13 -7.06 -14.05
N CYS A 243 -38.44 -7.78 -13.17
CA CYS A 243 -36.98 -7.94 -13.26
C CYS A 243 -36.58 -8.78 -14.49
N GLN A 244 -37.29 -9.88 -14.77
CA GLN A 244 -36.99 -10.82 -15.86
C GLN A 244 -37.16 -10.20 -17.25
N ASN A 245 -38.09 -9.28 -17.40
CA ASN A 245 -38.30 -8.55 -18.67
C ASN A 245 -37.03 -7.86 -19.16
N CYS A 246 -36.12 -7.48 -18.26
CA CYS A 246 -34.81 -6.93 -18.61
C CYS A 246 -33.63 -7.87 -18.28
N HIS A 247 -33.73 -8.70 -17.24
CA HIS A 247 -32.70 -9.64 -16.79
C HIS A 247 -33.02 -11.07 -17.21
N GLN A 248 -33.01 -11.32 -18.52
CA GLN A 248 -33.21 -12.65 -19.09
C GLN A 248 -32.06 -13.60 -18.71
N GLY A 249 -32.34 -14.90 -18.63
CA GLY A 249 -31.31 -15.91 -18.44
C GLY A 249 -30.70 -16.00 -17.03
N TYR A 250 -31.43 -15.56 -15.99
CA TYR A 250 -30.88 -15.53 -14.63
C TYR A 250 -30.85 -16.92 -13.95
N LYS A 251 -31.79 -17.82 -14.27
CA LYS A 251 -31.86 -19.16 -13.65
C LYS A 251 -30.65 -20.01 -14.08
N GLU A 252 -30.22 -19.82 -15.31
CA GLU A 252 -29.08 -20.47 -15.95
C GLU A 252 -27.77 -20.19 -15.21
N LYS A 253 -27.65 -19.01 -14.57
CA LYS A 253 -26.48 -18.65 -13.77
C LYS A 253 -26.36 -19.44 -12.46
N PHE A 254 -27.45 -20.06 -12.00
CA PHE A 254 -27.47 -20.88 -10.78
C PHE A 254 -27.35 -22.37 -11.07
N ILE A 255 -27.33 -22.82 -12.33
CA ILE A 255 -27.20 -24.23 -12.69
C ILE A 255 -25.93 -24.81 -12.06
N GLY A 256 -26.03 -25.97 -11.41
CA GLY A 256 -24.93 -26.64 -10.71
C GLY A 256 -24.48 -25.97 -9.40
N SER A 257 -25.09 -24.86 -9.00
CA SER A 257 -24.78 -24.18 -7.75
C SER A 257 -25.48 -24.83 -6.55
N ALA A 258 -25.02 -24.51 -5.34
CA ALA A 258 -25.68 -24.91 -4.09
C ALA A 258 -27.11 -24.37 -3.96
N HIS A 259 -27.48 -23.36 -4.75
CA HIS A 259 -28.77 -22.68 -4.69
C HIS A 259 -29.72 -23.03 -5.84
N GLU A 260 -29.31 -23.84 -6.80
CA GLU A 260 -30.09 -24.22 -7.99
C GLU A 260 -31.51 -24.69 -7.61
N LYS A 261 -31.59 -25.71 -6.76
CA LYS A 261 -32.85 -26.33 -6.33
C LYS A 261 -33.80 -25.35 -5.60
N LEU A 262 -33.24 -24.36 -4.89
CA LEU A 262 -34.05 -23.36 -4.18
C LEU A 262 -34.67 -22.35 -5.15
N ILE A 263 -33.93 -21.98 -6.20
CA ILE A 263 -34.44 -21.13 -7.29
C ILE A 263 -35.49 -21.90 -8.12
N GLU A 264 -35.25 -23.17 -8.41
CA GLU A 264 -36.19 -24.02 -9.18
C GLU A 264 -37.53 -24.19 -8.47
N LYS A 265 -37.51 -24.39 -7.14
CA LYS A 265 -38.72 -24.54 -6.31
C LYS A 265 -39.43 -23.22 -5.99
N GLY A 266 -38.86 -22.07 -6.39
CA GLY A 266 -39.40 -20.75 -6.04
C GLY A 266 -39.25 -20.37 -4.56
N GLU A 267 -38.52 -21.16 -3.76
CA GLU A 267 -38.21 -20.87 -2.35
C GLU A 267 -37.23 -19.69 -2.22
N MET A 268 -36.43 -19.45 -3.27
CA MET A 268 -35.54 -18.31 -3.41
C MET A 268 -35.75 -17.59 -4.75
N SER A 269 -35.60 -16.26 -4.75
CA SER A 269 -35.71 -15.40 -5.93
C SER A 269 -34.60 -14.35 -5.96
N CYS A 270 -34.48 -13.57 -7.04
CA CYS A 270 -33.49 -12.48 -7.12
C CYS A 270 -33.60 -11.49 -5.93
N LEU A 271 -34.82 -11.17 -5.49
CA LEU A 271 -35.10 -10.29 -4.35
C LEU A 271 -34.74 -10.89 -2.99
N SER A 272 -34.43 -12.19 -2.95
CA SER A 272 -33.88 -12.83 -1.77
C SER A 272 -32.44 -12.42 -1.51
N CYS A 273 -31.71 -11.96 -2.55
CA CYS A 273 -30.31 -11.55 -2.45
C CYS A 273 -30.02 -10.12 -2.95
N HIS A 274 -30.85 -9.55 -3.83
CA HIS A 274 -30.68 -8.21 -4.45
C HIS A 274 -31.80 -7.26 -4.06
N ARG A 275 -31.44 -6.09 -3.51
CA ARG A 275 -32.45 -5.08 -3.13
C ARG A 275 -33.00 -4.43 -4.39
N SER A 276 -34.28 -4.11 -4.36
CA SER A 276 -34.89 -3.20 -5.32
C SER A 276 -34.53 -1.74 -5.03
N HIS A 277 -34.55 -1.29 -3.76
CA HIS A 277 -34.09 0.05 -3.34
C HIS A 277 -33.67 0.11 -1.86
N GLN A 278 -32.96 1.18 -1.45
CA GLN A 278 -32.52 1.37 -0.05
C GLN A 278 -33.66 1.95 0.81
N VAL A 279 -33.91 1.32 1.96
CA VAL A 279 -34.62 1.96 3.08
C VAL A 279 -33.59 2.13 4.19
N LYS A 280 -33.14 3.36 4.43
CA LYS A 280 -32.05 3.70 5.37
C LYS A 280 -32.34 3.32 6.82
N ASP A 281 -33.60 3.05 7.18
CA ASP A 281 -34.02 2.92 8.59
C ASP A 281 -34.45 1.51 9.04
N ALA A 282 -34.29 0.47 8.21
CA ALA A 282 -34.59 -0.87 8.69
C ALA A 282 -33.40 -1.44 9.48
N LYS A 283 -33.61 -1.89 10.72
CA LYS A 283 -32.72 -2.84 11.42
C LYS A 283 -32.41 -4.10 10.57
N GLU A 284 -33.25 -4.38 9.57
CA GLU A 284 -33.05 -5.42 8.54
C GLU A 284 -31.93 -5.08 7.54
N SER A 285 -31.42 -3.84 7.53
CA SER A 285 -30.51 -3.37 6.49
C SER A 285 -29.09 -3.94 6.62
N GLU A 286 -28.72 -4.46 7.78
CA GLU A 286 -27.37 -4.97 8.01
C GLU A 286 -27.17 -6.44 7.62
N ASN A 287 -28.25 -7.21 7.42
CA ASN A 287 -28.24 -8.67 7.16
C ASN A 287 -28.73 -9.04 5.76
N TYR A 288 -28.52 -8.19 4.77
CA TYR A 288 -29.08 -8.41 3.45
C TYR A 288 -28.11 -9.12 2.50
N GLY A 289 -28.66 -9.73 1.45
CA GLY A 289 -27.90 -10.61 0.56
C GLY A 289 -27.77 -11.99 1.20
N CYS A 290 -26.56 -12.53 1.25
CA CYS A 290 -26.32 -13.86 1.79
C CYS A 290 -26.70 -13.95 3.28
N GLY A 291 -26.48 -12.89 4.06
CA GLY A 291 -26.75 -12.86 5.51
C GLY A 291 -28.21 -12.99 5.93
N ALA A 292 -29.15 -12.86 4.98
CA ALA A 292 -30.57 -13.02 5.26
C ALA A 292 -30.91 -14.48 5.60
N CYS A 293 -30.19 -15.42 4.98
CA CYS A 293 -30.30 -16.86 5.23
C CYS A 293 -29.06 -17.43 5.95
N HIS A 294 -27.88 -16.87 5.71
CA HIS A 294 -26.60 -17.29 6.28
C HIS A 294 -26.17 -16.40 7.46
N LYS A 295 -27.03 -16.34 8.48
CA LYS A 295 -26.84 -15.42 9.62
C LYS A 295 -25.52 -15.66 10.37
N LYS A 296 -25.16 -16.93 10.56
CA LYS A 296 -23.93 -17.31 11.29
C LYS A 296 -22.67 -16.87 10.53
N GLU A 297 -22.64 -17.12 9.23
CA GLU A 297 -21.52 -16.75 8.36
C GLU A 297 -21.41 -15.23 8.25
N GLU A 298 -22.54 -14.53 8.17
CA GLU A 298 -22.58 -13.06 8.17
C GLU A 298 -22.09 -12.46 9.49
N GLU A 299 -22.46 -13.04 10.63
CA GLU A 299 -21.96 -12.63 11.96
C GLU A 299 -20.44 -12.85 12.10
N ALA A 300 -19.91 -13.94 11.55
CA ALA A 300 -18.48 -14.16 11.47
C ALA A 300 -17.80 -13.14 10.54
N TYR A 301 -18.40 -12.91 9.36
CA TYR A 301 -17.92 -11.95 8.38
C TYR A 301 -17.86 -10.53 8.91
N ARG A 302 -18.80 -10.12 9.77
CA ARG A 302 -18.78 -8.82 10.47
C ARG A 302 -17.53 -8.57 11.30
N LYS A 303 -16.89 -9.63 11.80
CA LYS A 303 -15.64 -9.51 12.56
C LYS A 303 -14.41 -9.41 11.65
N SER A 304 -14.54 -9.72 10.36
CA SER A 304 -13.41 -9.66 9.43
C SER A 304 -12.96 -8.23 9.13
N SER A 305 -11.68 -8.09 8.84
CA SER A 305 -11.10 -6.83 8.36
C SER A 305 -11.73 -6.36 7.05
N HIS A 306 -12.15 -7.30 6.18
CA HIS A 306 -12.87 -6.95 4.94
C HIS A 306 -14.19 -6.26 5.23
N ARG A 307 -15.01 -6.80 6.13
CA ARG A 307 -16.29 -6.17 6.47
C ARG A 307 -16.12 -4.85 7.21
N MET A 308 -15.16 -4.77 8.12
CA MET A 308 -14.83 -3.51 8.79
C MET A 308 -14.44 -2.42 7.78
N ALA A 309 -13.62 -2.73 6.78
CA ALA A 309 -13.28 -1.79 5.72
C ALA A 309 -14.51 -1.35 4.91
N ARG A 310 -15.42 -2.28 4.59
CA ARG A 310 -16.66 -1.95 3.87
C ARG A 310 -17.59 -1.04 4.66
N LEU A 311 -17.69 -1.22 5.97
CA LEU A 311 -18.48 -0.36 6.84
C LEU A 311 -17.95 1.08 6.88
N HIS A 312 -16.64 1.26 6.68
CA HIS A 312 -16.01 2.57 6.53
C HIS A 312 -16.02 3.11 5.08
N GLY A 313 -16.85 2.53 4.19
CA GLY A 313 -17.04 3.04 2.83
C GLY A 313 -16.02 2.54 1.80
N ASN A 314 -15.12 1.62 2.16
CA ASN A 314 -14.18 1.04 1.21
C ASN A 314 -14.89 0.01 0.31
N THR A 315 -15.15 0.38 -0.94
CA THR A 315 -15.85 -0.45 -1.92
C THR A 315 -14.96 -1.53 -2.55
N VAL A 316 -13.64 -1.46 -2.37
CA VAL A 316 -12.67 -2.43 -2.90
C VAL A 316 -12.54 -3.66 -2.00
N ALA A 317 -12.86 -3.53 -0.72
CA ALA A 317 -12.81 -4.63 0.22
C ALA A 317 -13.75 -5.79 -0.21
N ALA A 318 -13.25 -7.02 -0.04
CA ALA A 318 -13.90 -8.21 -0.55
C ALA A 318 -15.33 -8.38 -0.03
N THR A 319 -16.14 -9.13 -0.75
CA THR A 319 -17.53 -9.46 -0.40
C THR A 319 -17.71 -10.99 -0.41
N CYS A 320 -18.85 -11.50 0.06
CA CYS A 320 -19.15 -12.93 -0.07
C CYS A 320 -19.03 -13.40 -1.53
N ALA A 321 -19.51 -12.59 -2.48
CA ALA A 321 -19.42 -12.88 -3.90
C ALA A 321 -17.99 -12.83 -4.46
N SER A 322 -17.10 -12.03 -3.86
CA SER A 322 -15.69 -11.96 -4.26
C SER A 322 -14.97 -13.29 -4.05
N CYS A 323 -15.38 -14.05 -3.02
CA CYS A 323 -14.81 -15.36 -2.71
C CYS A 323 -15.64 -16.51 -3.32
N HIS A 324 -16.98 -16.41 -3.34
CA HIS A 324 -17.89 -17.51 -3.72
C HIS A 324 -18.52 -17.39 -5.11
N SER A 325 -18.16 -16.40 -5.93
CA SER A 325 -18.70 -16.18 -7.31
C SER A 325 -20.18 -15.73 -7.40
N GLY A 326 -20.83 -15.43 -6.28
CA GLY A 326 -22.12 -14.71 -6.23
C GLY A 326 -23.35 -15.52 -6.68
N HIS A 327 -23.54 -15.73 -7.98
CA HIS A 327 -24.68 -16.50 -8.53
C HIS A 327 -24.36 -18.00 -8.67
N HIS A 328 -23.10 -18.34 -8.92
CA HIS A 328 -22.67 -19.73 -9.09
C HIS A 328 -21.81 -20.19 -7.89
N ILE A 329 -22.46 -20.31 -6.73
CA ILE A 329 -21.79 -20.68 -5.47
C ILE A 329 -21.68 -22.21 -5.40
N LEU A 330 -20.45 -22.71 -5.35
CA LEU A 330 -20.14 -24.14 -5.19
C LEU A 330 -19.76 -24.48 -3.74
N PRO A 331 -20.13 -25.68 -3.23
CA PRO A 331 -19.69 -26.14 -1.91
C PRO A 331 -18.15 -26.16 -1.80
N ALA A 332 -17.61 -25.82 -0.63
CA ALA A 332 -16.15 -25.75 -0.43
C ALA A 332 -15.41 -27.09 -0.64
N LYS A 333 -16.12 -28.23 -0.62
CA LYS A 333 -15.58 -29.56 -0.92
C LYS A 333 -15.48 -29.84 -2.43
N ASN A 334 -16.18 -29.09 -3.26
CA ASN A 334 -16.10 -29.24 -4.71
C ASN A 334 -14.75 -28.68 -5.17
N GLU A 335 -13.97 -29.46 -5.92
CA GLU A 335 -12.65 -29.03 -6.39
C GLU A 335 -12.74 -27.78 -7.27
N GLN A 336 -13.81 -27.58 -8.03
CA GLN A 336 -14.02 -26.39 -8.87
C GLN A 336 -14.39 -25.14 -8.07
N SER A 337 -14.64 -25.27 -6.76
CA SER A 337 -15.00 -24.13 -5.94
C SER A 337 -13.81 -23.17 -5.78
N PRO A 338 -14.01 -21.86 -5.92
CA PRO A 338 -12.96 -20.87 -5.65
C PRO A 338 -12.48 -20.88 -4.19
N VAL A 339 -13.32 -21.37 -3.27
CA VAL A 339 -12.98 -21.51 -1.84
C VAL A 339 -12.50 -22.92 -1.48
N HIS A 340 -12.27 -23.78 -2.46
CA HIS A 340 -11.62 -25.06 -2.23
C HIS A 340 -10.15 -24.84 -1.84
N ALA A 341 -9.59 -25.66 -0.95
CA ALA A 341 -8.23 -25.46 -0.43
C ALA A 341 -7.15 -25.37 -1.53
N LYS A 342 -7.35 -26.05 -2.67
CA LYS A 342 -6.46 -25.96 -3.84
C LYS A 342 -6.43 -24.56 -4.49
N HIS A 343 -7.50 -23.78 -4.35
CA HIS A 343 -7.70 -22.48 -5.03
C HIS A 343 -7.65 -21.26 -4.09
N ILE A 344 -7.49 -21.48 -2.78
CA ILE A 344 -7.49 -20.38 -1.79
C ILE A 344 -6.38 -19.36 -2.08
N PRO A 345 -5.11 -19.75 -2.32
CA PRO A 345 -4.06 -18.78 -2.65
C PRO A 345 -4.40 -17.92 -3.87
N GLU A 346 -4.97 -18.49 -4.94
CA GLU A 346 -5.40 -17.74 -6.12
C GLU A 346 -6.60 -16.83 -5.82
N THR A 347 -7.58 -17.33 -5.07
CA THR A 347 -8.76 -16.54 -4.70
C THR A 347 -8.38 -15.30 -3.88
N CYS A 348 -7.49 -15.45 -2.90
CA CYS A 348 -6.92 -14.32 -2.17
C CYS A 348 -6.04 -13.44 -3.08
N GLY A 349 -5.28 -14.08 -3.98
CA GLY A 349 -4.35 -13.42 -4.91
C GLY A 349 -4.98 -12.52 -5.96
N LYS A 350 -6.29 -12.66 -6.22
CA LYS A 350 -7.04 -11.69 -7.04
C LYS A 350 -6.94 -10.26 -6.52
N CYS A 351 -6.76 -10.10 -5.21
CA CYS A 351 -6.61 -8.80 -4.55
C CYS A 351 -5.28 -8.64 -3.80
N HIS A 352 -4.67 -9.72 -3.30
CA HIS A 352 -3.40 -9.71 -2.55
C HIS A 352 -2.19 -10.19 -3.38
N GLY A 353 -2.32 -10.12 -4.70
CA GLY A 353 -1.32 -10.52 -5.70
C GLY A 353 -0.20 -9.49 -5.89
N ASP A 354 0.31 -9.43 -7.11
CA ASP A 354 1.52 -8.66 -7.45
C ASP A 354 1.26 -7.15 -7.53
N THR A 355 0.03 -6.77 -7.89
CA THR A 355 -0.38 -5.37 -8.00
C THR A 355 -0.95 -4.91 -6.67
N PRO A 356 -0.35 -3.87 -6.04
CA PRO A 356 -0.90 -3.32 -4.81
C PRO A 356 -2.25 -2.70 -5.09
N VAL A 357 -3.28 -3.22 -4.46
CA VAL A 357 -4.60 -2.61 -4.46
C VAL A 357 -4.58 -1.38 -3.55
N ILE A 358 -4.93 -0.22 -4.09
CA ILE A 358 -5.00 1.04 -3.36
C ILE A 358 -6.43 1.20 -2.85
N THR A 359 -6.59 1.36 -1.54
CA THR A 359 -7.89 1.62 -0.92
C THR A 359 -8.39 3.03 -1.25
N ALA A 360 -9.67 3.30 -0.98
CA ALA A 360 -10.24 4.65 -1.09
C ALA A 360 -9.45 5.70 -0.27
N ASP A 361 -8.85 5.28 0.86
CA ASP A 361 -7.99 6.10 1.73
C ASP A 361 -6.51 6.13 1.31
N TYR A 362 -6.18 5.74 0.07
CA TYR A 362 -4.80 5.68 -0.46
C TYR A 362 -3.84 4.74 0.28
N VAL A 363 -4.34 3.80 1.07
CA VAL A 363 -3.53 2.76 1.73
C VAL A 363 -3.24 1.64 0.74
N ARG A 364 -1.95 1.27 0.59
CA ARG A 364 -1.54 0.14 -0.25
C ARG A 364 -1.71 -1.16 0.53
N LEU A 365 -2.50 -2.09 0.00
CA LEU A 365 -2.62 -3.42 0.57
C LEU A 365 -1.32 -4.23 0.39
N PRO A 366 -0.93 -5.06 1.38
CA PRO A 366 0.32 -5.81 1.33
C PRO A 366 0.33 -6.88 0.23
N ILE A 367 1.39 -6.88 -0.57
CA ILE A 367 1.70 -7.89 -1.59
C ILE A 367 2.14 -9.16 -0.87
N SER A 368 1.28 -10.17 -0.86
CA SER A 368 1.43 -11.34 0.01
C SER A 368 1.67 -12.64 -0.80
N ILE A 369 1.09 -12.74 -1.99
CA ILE A 369 1.15 -13.98 -2.80
C ILE A 369 2.55 -14.31 -3.32
N PRO A 370 3.35 -13.37 -3.87
CA PRO A 370 4.74 -13.68 -4.27
C PRO A 370 5.55 -14.30 -3.14
N ARG A 371 5.48 -13.71 -1.95
CA ARG A 371 6.19 -14.19 -0.77
C ARG A 371 5.68 -15.57 -0.34
N TYR A 372 4.36 -15.75 -0.27
CA TYR A 372 3.76 -17.05 0.04
C TYR A 372 4.21 -18.12 -0.95
N ASN A 373 4.24 -17.80 -2.24
CA ASN A 373 4.64 -18.68 -3.32
C ASN A 373 6.10 -19.15 -3.27
N GLU A 374 6.97 -18.39 -2.60
CA GLU A 374 8.36 -18.73 -2.30
C GLU A 374 8.54 -19.44 -0.95
N SER A 375 7.53 -19.44 -0.09
CA SER A 375 7.57 -20.13 1.19
C SER A 375 7.50 -21.65 1.01
N VAL A 376 7.92 -22.40 2.02
CA VAL A 376 7.80 -23.87 2.07
C VAL A 376 6.36 -24.35 1.95
N HIS A 377 5.41 -23.56 2.45
CA HIS A 377 3.99 -23.86 2.32
C HIS A 377 3.51 -23.65 0.89
N GLY A 378 3.88 -22.54 0.25
CA GLY A 378 3.51 -22.26 -1.15
C GLY A 378 4.19 -23.21 -2.14
N GLU A 379 5.47 -23.52 -1.95
CA GLU A 379 6.18 -24.55 -2.73
C GLU A 379 5.47 -25.90 -2.64
N GLY A 380 5.14 -26.36 -1.43
CA GLY A 380 4.42 -27.62 -1.24
C GLY A 380 3.05 -27.60 -1.89
N TRP A 381 2.31 -26.50 -1.75
CA TRP A 381 0.98 -26.33 -2.33
C TRP A 381 1.01 -26.40 -3.87
N LYS A 382 1.99 -25.74 -4.52
CA LYS A 382 2.19 -25.82 -5.99
C LYS A 382 2.46 -27.23 -6.49
N THR A 383 3.09 -28.08 -5.67
CA THR A 383 3.34 -29.49 -6.01
C THR A 383 2.13 -30.41 -5.76
N GLY A 384 0.98 -29.85 -5.40
CA GLY A 384 -0.25 -30.59 -5.12
C GLY A 384 -0.31 -31.21 -3.71
N LYS A 385 0.68 -30.94 -2.85
CA LYS A 385 0.67 -31.41 -1.46
C LYS A 385 -0.27 -30.53 -0.63
N ARG A 386 -0.96 -31.11 0.34
CA ARG A 386 -1.74 -30.35 1.32
C ARG A 386 -0.79 -29.71 2.36
N THR A 387 -0.34 -28.50 2.06
CA THR A 387 0.35 -27.60 2.99
C THR A 387 -0.58 -26.48 3.43
N ALA A 388 -0.20 -25.70 4.44
CA ALA A 388 -1.01 -24.60 4.95
C ALA A 388 -1.26 -23.53 3.87
N VAL A 389 -2.53 -23.15 3.70
CA VAL A 389 -2.97 -22.04 2.84
C VAL A 389 -3.45 -20.86 3.70
N CYS A 390 -3.81 -19.75 3.06
CA CYS A 390 -4.19 -18.51 3.75
C CYS A 390 -5.24 -18.71 4.84
N THR A 391 -6.26 -19.54 4.59
CA THR A 391 -7.37 -19.78 5.52
C THR A 391 -7.00 -20.65 6.73
N ASP A 392 -5.92 -21.43 6.66
CA ASP A 392 -5.46 -22.24 7.80
C ASP A 392 -4.90 -21.35 8.92
N CYS A 393 -4.33 -20.21 8.52
CA CYS A 393 -3.76 -19.21 9.43
C CYS A 393 -4.73 -18.07 9.74
N HIS A 394 -5.40 -17.48 8.74
CA HIS A 394 -6.20 -16.24 8.90
C HIS A 394 -7.68 -16.48 9.26
N GLY A 395 -8.17 -17.72 9.19
CA GLY A 395 -9.60 -18.02 9.27
C GLY A 395 -10.28 -17.97 7.90
N THR A 396 -11.61 -18.12 7.86
CA THR A 396 -12.37 -18.20 6.60
C THR A 396 -13.31 -17.02 6.42
N HIS A 397 -14.31 -16.91 7.29
CA HIS A 397 -15.24 -15.78 7.30
C HIS A 397 -14.86 -14.74 8.36
N ASP A 398 -14.13 -15.12 9.39
CA ASP A 398 -13.71 -14.30 10.53
C ASP A 398 -12.28 -13.76 10.37
N LEU A 399 -11.88 -13.41 9.14
CA LEU A 399 -10.56 -12.91 8.71
C LEU A 399 -10.13 -11.62 9.44
N GLN A 400 -9.75 -11.76 10.70
CA GLN A 400 -9.38 -10.67 11.60
C GLN A 400 -7.89 -10.36 11.49
N GLY A 401 -7.55 -9.07 11.46
CA GLY A 401 -6.16 -8.63 11.55
C GLY A 401 -5.48 -9.04 12.86
N GLY A 402 -4.15 -9.17 12.83
CA GLY A 402 -3.34 -9.64 13.96
C GLY A 402 -3.32 -8.73 15.20
N ALA A 403 -3.95 -7.54 15.14
CA ALA A 403 -4.17 -6.67 16.30
C ALA A 403 -5.38 -7.10 17.15
N SER A 404 -6.30 -7.92 16.60
CA SER A 404 -7.45 -8.41 17.35
C SER A 404 -7.05 -9.58 18.24
N LEU A 405 -7.39 -9.54 19.53
CA LEU A 405 -7.11 -10.61 20.50
C LEU A 405 -7.75 -11.96 20.10
N THR A 406 -8.88 -11.92 19.40
CA THR A 406 -9.59 -13.12 18.93
C THR A 406 -9.12 -13.61 17.55
N SER A 407 -8.14 -12.94 16.92
CA SER A 407 -7.58 -13.39 15.65
C SER A 407 -6.67 -14.60 15.85
N SER A 408 -6.76 -15.58 14.95
CA SER A 408 -5.85 -16.73 14.90
C SER A 408 -4.39 -16.32 14.62
N ILE A 409 -4.17 -15.18 13.97
CA ILE A 409 -2.83 -14.64 13.72
C ILE A 409 -2.38 -13.62 14.78
N HIS A 410 -3.16 -13.43 15.85
CA HIS A 410 -2.72 -12.62 16.99
C HIS A 410 -1.47 -13.25 17.61
N LYS A 411 -0.52 -12.43 18.07
CA LYS A 411 0.79 -12.90 18.56
C LYS A 411 0.69 -13.99 19.64
N GLN A 412 -0.31 -13.90 20.52
CA GLN A 412 -0.57 -14.89 21.57
C GLN A 412 -1.19 -16.20 21.06
N ASN A 413 -1.86 -16.16 19.92
CA ASN A 413 -2.56 -17.30 19.33
C ASN A 413 -1.72 -18.00 18.26
N LEU A 414 -0.63 -17.40 17.78
CA LEU A 414 0.22 -17.95 16.72
C LEU A 414 0.73 -19.35 17.04
N ALA A 415 1.15 -19.63 18.27
CA ALA A 415 1.58 -20.96 18.68
C ALA A 415 0.48 -22.02 18.49
N ASN A 416 -0.76 -21.68 18.83
CA ASN A 416 -1.92 -22.57 18.62
C ASN A 416 -2.24 -22.72 17.12
N THR A 417 -2.12 -21.64 16.35
CA THR A 417 -2.39 -21.65 14.91
C THR A 417 -1.39 -22.51 14.15
N CYS A 418 -0.09 -22.33 14.40
CA CYS A 418 0.95 -23.18 13.84
C CYS A 418 0.85 -24.62 14.37
N GLY A 419 0.48 -24.77 15.66
CA GLY A 419 0.34 -26.04 16.37
C GLY A 419 -0.73 -26.98 15.83
N LYS A 420 -1.68 -26.48 15.00
CA LYS A 420 -2.63 -27.34 14.27
C LYS A 420 -1.92 -28.38 13.39
N CYS A 421 -0.73 -28.04 12.89
CA CYS A 421 0.11 -28.93 12.08
C CYS A 421 1.48 -29.19 12.73
N HIS A 422 1.99 -28.27 13.54
CA HIS A 422 3.29 -28.33 14.22
C HIS A 422 3.13 -28.51 15.74
N GLU A 423 2.37 -29.54 16.14
CA GLU A 423 1.96 -29.74 17.53
C GLU A 423 3.16 -29.83 18.50
N LYS A 424 4.20 -30.57 18.09
CA LYS A 424 5.41 -30.76 18.91
C LYS A 424 6.13 -29.44 19.14
N GLU A 425 6.41 -28.72 18.06
CA GLU A 425 7.14 -27.44 18.11
C GLU A 425 6.35 -26.39 18.89
N ALA A 426 5.02 -26.34 18.69
CA ALA A 426 4.15 -25.44 19.44
C ALA A 426 4.18 -25.74 20.95
N LYS A 427 4.13 -27.02 21.33
CA LYS A 427 4.20 -27.44 22.74
C LYS A 427 5.54 -27.09 23.38
N GLU A 428 6.65 -27.33 22.67
CA GLU A 428 7.99 -26.95 23.12
C GLU A 428 8.12 -25.42 23.27
N TYR A 429 7.64 -24.66 22.28
CA TYR A 429 7.64 -23.20 22.33
C TYR A 429 6.78 -22.64 23.47
N SER A 430 5.56 -23.15 23.67
CA SER A 430 4.69 -22.71 24.76
C SER A 430 5.29 -22.99 26.15
N ALA A 431 6.12 -24.02 26.28
CA ALA A 431 6.86 -24.31 27.49
C ALA A 431 8.12 -23.44 27.66
N SER A 432 8.61 -22.81 26.59
CA SER A 432 9.81 -21.96 26.61
C SER A 432 9.60 -20.63 27.35
N ILE A 433 10.70 -19.96 27.71
CA ILE A 433 10.63 -18.62 28.30
C ILE A 433 9.96 -17.60 27.38
N HIS A 434 10.19 -17.71 26.06
CA HIS A 434 9.58 -16.81 25.08
C HIS A 434 8.07 -17.02 24.97
N GLY A 435 7.64 -18.29 24.86
CA GLY A 435 6.22 -18.64 24.77
C GLY A 435 5.44 -18.31 26.04
N ARG A 436 6.02 -18.57 27.21
CA ARG A 436 5.44 -18.16 28.50
C ARG A 436 5.31 -16.63 28.57
N ALA A 437 6.33 -15.87 28.17
CA ALA A 437 6.28 -14.41 28.15
C ALA A 437 5.18 -13.87 27.21
N VAL A 438 5.07 -14.42 25.99
CA VAL A 438 3.99 -14.04 25.05
C VAL A 438 2.61 -14.34 25.66
N ALA A 439 2.43 -15.51 26.28
CA ALA A 439 1.17 -15.88 26.94
C ALA A 439 0.78 -14.92 28.08
N HIS A 440 1.77 -14.32 28.76
CA HIS A 440 1.55 -13.28 29.77
C HIS A 440 1.36 -11.85 29.21
N GLY A 441 1.29 -11.68 27.89
CA GLY A 441 1.07 -10.37 27.25
C GLY A 441 2.34 -9.54 27.02
N LEU A 442 3.52 -10.14 27.18
CA LEU A 442 4.78 -9.48 26.85
C LEU A 442 5.03 -9.55 25.32
N HIS A 443 4.49 -8.58 24.60
CA HIS A 443 4.56 -8.53 23.13
C HIS A 443 5.97 -8.34 22.56
N ASP A 444 6.94 -7.87 23.37
CA ASP A 444 8.35 -7.77 22.97
C ASP A 444 9.03 -9.14 22.88
N SER A 445 8.47 -10.16 23.55
CA SER A 445 8.96 -11.54 23.45
C SER A 445 8.67 -12.12 22.06
N PRO A 446 9.59 -12.86 21.43
CA PRO A 446 9.38 -13.39 20.09
C PRO A 446 8.37 -14.55 20.06
N SER A 447 7.58 -14.58 18.99
CA SER A 447 6.66 -15.64 18.57
C SER A 447 7.18 -16.40 17.34
N CYS A 448 6.42 -17.37 16.84
CA CYS A 448 6.83 -18.20 15.71
C CYS A 448 7.26 -17.37 14.49
N THR A 449 6.49 -16.33 14.15
CA THR A 449 6.75 -15.49 12.97
C THR A 449 7.93 -14.53 13.15
N ASP A 450 8.26 -14.16 14.40
CA ASP A 450 9.42 -13.32 14.70
C ASP A 450 10.73 -14.02 14.32
N CYS A 451 10.75 -15.36 14.35
CA CYS A 451 11.88 -16.18 13.92
C CYS A 451 11.72 -16.74 12.49
N HIS A 452 10.53 -17.23 12.12
CA HIS A 452 10.32 -17.97 10.86
C HIS A 452 9.79 -17.13 9.69
N GLU A 453 9.58 -15.81 9.86
CA GLU A 453 8.74 -15.00 8.97
C GLU A 453 7.27 -15.48 8.98
N GLU A 454 6.38 -14.75 8.29
CA GLU A 454 4.94 -15.02 8.27
C GLU A 454 4.45 -15.56 6.92
N HIS A 455 4.63 -14.80 5.83
CA HIS A 455 4.28 -15.20 4.47
C HIS A 455 5.48 -15.73 3.69
N LEU A 456 6.70 -15.68 4.22
CA LEU A 456 7.93 -16.10 3.54
C LEU A 456 8.70 -17.14 4.35
N ILE A 457 7.99 -18.12 4.89
CA ILE A 457 8.59 -19.15 5.74
C ILE A 457 9.52 -20.03 4.90
N ARG A 458 10.83 -19.97 5.15
CA ARG A 458 11.85 -20.74 4.44
C ARG A 458 12.34 -21.94 5.26
N LYS A 459 12.93 -22.93 4.58
CA LYS A 459 13.58 -24.08 5.23
C LYS A 459 14.77 -23.59 6.07
N HIS A 460 15.02 -24.21 7.22
CA HIS A 460 16.16 -23.87 8.08
C HIS A 460 17.53 -24.13 7.41
N THR A 461 17.56 -24.89 6.31
CA THR A 461 18.77 -25.12 5.51
C THR A 461 19.00 -24.07 4.43
N ASP A 462 18.01 -23.22 4.12
CA ASP A 462 18.19 -22.13 3.14
C ASP A 462 19.11 -21.06 3.76
N PRO A 463 20.22 -20.66 3.12
CA PRO A 463 21.11 -19.61 3.62
C PRO A 463 20.42 -18.25 3.86
N ARG A 464 19.29 -17.99 3.19
CA ARG A 464 18.49 -16.76 3.34
C ARG A 464 17.46 -16.86 4.46
N SER A 465 17.27 -18.04 5.05
CA SER A 465 16.33 -18.23 6.16
C SER A 465 16.88 -17.57 7.42
N PRO A 466 16.06 -16.82 8.19
CA PRO A 466 16.52 -16.28 9.46
C PRO A 466 16.94 -17.37 10.45
N VAL A 467 16.23 -18.48 10.47
CA VAL A 467 16.54 -19.63 11.34
C VAL A 467 17.63 -20.54 10.78
N ASN A 468 18.39 -20.09 9.76
CA ASN A 468 19.59 -20.79 9.32
C ASN A 468 20.66 -20.75 10.42
N ARG A 469 21.42 -21.85 10.58
CA ARG A 469 22.48 -21.97 11.59
C ARG A 469 23.46 -20.80 11.58
N ALA A 470 23.85 -20.29 10.41
CA ALA A 470 24.79 -19.18 10.28
C ALA A 470 24.18 -17.80 10.63
N ASN A 471 22.84 -17.68 10.58
CA ASN A 471 22.13 -16.41 10.76
C ASN A 471 21.57 -16.22 12.18
N LEU A 472 21.53 -17.28 12.99
CA LEU A 472 20.90 -17.24 14.31
C LEU A 472 21.56 -16.24 15.26
N SER A 473 22.90 -16.22 15.35
CA SER A 473 23.61 -15.31 16.27
C SER A 473 23.53 -13.86 15.79
N SER A 474 23.87 -13.60 14.52
CA SER A 474 24.05 -12.26 13.97
C SER A 474 22.75 -11.57 13.54
N MET A 475 21.67 -12.33 13.30
CA MET A 475 20.42 -11.78 12.77
C MET A 475 19.21 -12.10 13.67
N THR A 476 18.87 -13.37 13.87
CA THR A 476 17.62 -13.74 14.55
C THR A 476 17.64 -13.42 16.05
N CYS A 477 18.69 -13.84 16.76
CA CYS A 477 18.80 -13.63 18.19
C CYS A 477 19.28 -12.20 18.50
N ALA A 478 20.25 -11.68 17.73
CA ALA A 478 20.80 -10.33 17.90
C ALA A 478 19.75 -9.22 17.87
N ARG A 479 18.72 -9.34 17.02
CA ARG A 479 17.67 -8.31 16.91
C ARG A 479 17.02 -7.95 18.25
N CYS A 480 16.93 -8.91 19.17
CA CYS A 480 16.34 -8.74 20.50
C CYS A 480 17.41 -8.76 21.61
N HIS A 481 18.37 -9.68 21.55
CA HIS A 481 19.36 -9.88 22.63
C HIS A 481 20.55 -8.91 22.59
N GLU A 482 20.72 -8.16 21.50
CA GLU A 482 21.71 -7.06 21.40
C GLU A 482 21.04 -5.68 21.56
N ASN A 483 19.71 -5.64 21.72
CA ASN A 483 18.97 -4.40 21.90
C ASN A 483 19.11 -3.89 23.34
N VAL A 484 19.86 -2.80 23.52
CA VAL A 484 20.16 -2.19 24.82
C VAL A 484 18.89 -1.73 25.56
N GLU A 485 17.91 -1.19 24.83
CA GLU A 485 16.65 -0.72 25.42
C GLU A 485 15.80 -1.89 25.94
N MET A 486 15.70 -2.96 25.15
CA MET A 486 15.02 -4.19 25.55
C MET A 486 15.71 -4.85 26.75
N ALA A 487 17.04 -4.90 26.73
CA ALA A 487 17.82 -5.45 27.83
C ALA A 487 17.59 -4.67 29.13
N ALA A 488 17.61 -3.33 29.07
CA ALA A 488 17.33 -2.48 30.22
C ALA A 488 15.89 -2.65 30.75
N LYS A 489 14.89 -2.68 29.86
CA LYS A 489 13.46 -2.80 30.21
C LYS A 489 13.16 -4.08 30.99
N TYR A 490 13.80 -5.19 30.63
CA TYR A 490 13.52 -6.51 31.20
C TYR A 490 14.60 -7.00 32.18
N GLY A 491 15.60 -6.18 32.50
CA GLY A 491 16.72 -6.55 33.36
C GLY A 491 17.56 -7.70 32.79
N LEU A 492 17.63 -7.81 31.46
CA LEU A 492 18.43 -8.82 30.78
C LEU A 492 19.89 -8.34 30.66
N PRO A 493 20.87 -9.25 30.66
CA PRO A 493 22.23 -8.89 30.33
C PRO A 493 22.30 -8.33 28.90
N ALA A 494 22.92 -7.16 28.72
CA ALA A 494 23.25 -6.61 27.41
C ALA A 494 24.55 -7.26 26.85
N GLU A 495 24.78 -7.16 25.54
CA GLU A 495 25.97 -7.65 24.82
C GLU A 495 26.17 -9.18 24.90
N VAL A 496 25.08 -9.93 25.09
CA VAL A 496 25.14 -11.40 25.17
C VAL A 496 25.61 -12.00 23.84
N ILE A 497 25.18 -11.43 22.71
CA ILE A 497 25.61 -11.92 21.40
C ILE A 497 27.08 -11.60 21.18
N GLN A 498 27.52 -10.38 21.53
CA GLN A 498 28.94 -10.02 21.43
C GLN A 498 29.82 -10.98 22.24
N SER A 499 29.42 -11.33 23.46
CA SER A 499 30.17 -12.30 24.29
C SER A 499 30.28 -13.69 23.64
N TYR A 500 29.24 -14.12 22.89
CA TYR A 500 29.25 -15.35 22.12
C TYR A 500 30.14 -15.24 20.89
N GLU A 501 30.07 -14.14 20.14
CA GLU A 501 30.89 -13.90 18.95
C GLU A 501 32.38 -13.84 19.27
N ASP A 502 32.74 -13.33 20.45
CA ASP A 502 34.12 -13.29 20.97
C ASP A 502 34.63 -14.66 21.47
N SER A 503 33.75 -15.65 21.60
CA SER A 503 34.14 -17.02 21.95
C SER A 503 34.70 -17.78 20.75
N TYR A 504 35.40 -18.88 21.01
CA TYR A 504 35.83 -19.80 19.95
C TYR A 504 34.65 -20.28 19.08
N HIS A 505 33.50 -20.56 19.71
CA HIS A 505 32.31 -21.01 18.99
C HIS A 505 31.80 -19.96 17.99
N GLY A 506 31.60 -18.72 18.46
CA GLY A 506 31.17 -17.62 17.60
C GLY A 506 32.17 -17.28 16.51
N TRP A 507 33.46 -17.22 16.85
CA TRP A 507 34.53 -16.97 15.87
C TRP A 507 34.61 -18.04 14.77
N ALA A 508 34.46 -19.32 15.13
CA ALA A 508 34.53 -20.41 14.16
C ALA A 508 33.29 -20.45 13.25
N VAL A 509 32.10 -20.17 13.80
CA VAL A 509 30.86 -20.04 13.00
C VAL A 509 30.97 -18.89 12.00
N LYS A 510 31.55 -17.76 12.40
CA LYS A 510 31.81 -16.61 11.50
C LYS A 510 32.75 -16.95 10.34
N ARG A 511 33.61 -17.96 10.49
CA ARG A 511 34.48 -18.51 9.43
C ARG A 511 33.84 -19.64 8.62
N GLY A 512 32.55 -19.89 8.82
CA GLY A 512 31.77 -20.88 8.08
C GLY A 512 31.82 -22.31 8.63
N ALA A 513 32.37 -22.52 9.84
CA ALA A 513 32.40 -23.83 10.46
C ALA A 513 30.98 -24.31 10.80
N GLN A 514 30.58 -25.47 10.24
CA GLN A 514 29.23 -26.03 10.39
C GLN A 514 29.08 -26.97 11.60
N SER A 515 30.20 -27.54 12.08
CA SER A 515 30.26 -28.52 13.17
C SER A 515 30.54 -27.91 14.54
N VAL A 516 30.28 -26.61 14.69
CA VAL A 516 30.55 -25.85 15.91
C VAL A 516 29.23 -25.49 16.59
N ALA A 517 29.24 -25.46 17.92
CA ALA A 517 28.05 -25.16 18.71
C ALA A 517 27.56 -23.73 18.45
N ILE A 518 26.27 -23.59 18.18
CA ILE A 518 25.56 -22.32 18.09
C ILE A 518 24.59 -22.12 19.26
N CYS A 519 23.95 -20.96 19.33
CA CYS A 519 23.00 -20.61 20.40
C CYS A 519 21.98 -21.73 20.66
N THR A 520 21.40 -22.31 19.62
CA THR A 520 20.36 -23.36 19.73
C THR A 520 20.90 -24.73 20.13
N ASP A 521 22.19 -25.02 19.98
CA ASP A 521 22.75 -26.30 20.46
C ASP A 521 22.86 -26.31 21.99
N CYS A 522 23.04 -25.12 22.59
CA CYS A 522 23.05 -24.91 24.04
C CYS A 522 21.65 -24.62 24.59
N HIS A 523 20.87 -23.75 23.95
CA HIS A 523 19.57 -23.27 24.45
C HIS A 523 18.35 -24.05 23.91
N ASN A 524 18.54 -25.02 23.01
CA ASN A 524 17.50 -25.63 22.17
C ASN A 524 16.87 -24.63 21.17
N THR A 525 16.06 -25.14 20.24
CA THR A 525 15.42 -24.34 19.18
C THR A 525 14.07 -23.77 19.62
N HIS A 526 13.12 -24.63 20.01
CA HIS A 526 11.79 -24.21 20.46
C HIS A 526 11.64 -24.27 21.98
N ALA A 527 12.35 -25.17 22.66
CA ALA A 527 12.34 -25.31 24.13
C ALA A 527 13.40 -24.43 24.82
N ILE A 528 13.42 -23.12 24.50
CA ILE A 528 14.38 -22.17 25.06
C ILE A 528 14.05 -21.87 26.53
N GLY A 529 14.93 -22.29 27.44
CA GLY A 529 14.72 -22.15 28.89
C GLY A 529 15.53 -21.03 29.53
N ASN A 530 15.05 -20.54 30.69
CA ASN A 530 15.80 -19.65 31.57
C ASN A 530 16.91 -20.44 32.31
N VAL A 531 18.04 -19.81 32.63
CA VAL A 531 19.12 -20.40 33.44
C VAL A 531 18.64 -20.87 34.83
N LEU A 532 17.59 -20.26 35.37
CA LEU A 532 16.99 -20.62 36.66
C LEU A 532 15.99 -21.78 36.58
N ASP A 533 15.57 -22.16 35.37
CA ASP A 533 14.56 -23.21 35.17
C ASP A 533 15.25 -24.59 35.18
N PRO A 534 14.93 -25.51 36.12
CA PRO A 534 15.56 -26.83 36.18
C PRO A 534 15.39 -27.67 34.92
N ALA A 535 14.37 -27.40 34.11
CA ALA A 535 14.16 -28.09 32.83
C ALA A 535 15.04 -27.54 31.70
N SER A 536 15.68 -26.39 31.89
CA SER A 536 16.52 -25.75 30.87
C SER A 536 17.82 -26.50 30.63
N SER A 537 18.23 -26.62 29.37
CA SER A 537 19.50 -27.25 28.97
C SER A 537 20.72 -26.49 29.49
N ILE A 538 20.58 -25.20 29.81
CA ILE A 538 21.64 -24.35 30.36
C ILE A 538 21.57 -24.19 31.89
N HIS A 539 20.65 -24.90 32.56
CA HIS A 539 20.60 -24.92 34.01
C HIS A 539 21.88 -25.54 34.60
N LYS A 540 22.30 -25.12 35.80
CA LYS A 540 23.55 -25.57 36.44
C LYS A 540 23.68 -27.10 36.53
N SER A 541 22.57 -27.82 36.75
CA SER A 541 22.55 -29.29 36.80
C SER A 541 22.64 -29.97 35.43
N ASN A 542 22.31 -29.27 34.34
CA ASN A 542 22.14 -29.84 33.01
C ASN A 542 23.27 -29.44 32.05
N VAL A 543 23.94 -28.30 32.29
CA VAL A 543 24.95 -27.72 31.39
C VAL A 543 26.13 -28.68 31.11
N ILE A 544 26.53 -29.50 32.07
CA ILE A 544 27.60 -30.50 31.88
C ILE A 544 27.21 -31.48 30.77
N LYS A 545 25.96 -31.98 30.80
CA LYS A 545 25.41 -32.88 29.79
C LYS A 545 25.22 -32.18 28.44
N THR A 546 24.84 -30.90 28.46
CA THR A 546 24.70 -30.08 27.24
C THR A 546 26.04 -29.91 26.53
N CYS A 547 27.10 -29.49 27.25
CA CYS A 547 28.46 -29.47 26.71
C CYS A 547 28.93 -30.87 26.30
N GLY A 548 28.52 -31.90 27.04
CA GLY A 548 28.80 -33.32 26.79
C GLY A 548 28.35 -33.84 25.42
N LYS A 549 27.39 -33.17 24.76
CA LYS A 549 26.96 -33.52 23.40
C LYS A 549 28.10 -33.41 22.37
N CYS A 550 29.03 -32.49 22.59
CA CYS A 550 30.19 -32.25 21.72
C CYS A 550 31.53 -32.50 22.44
N HIS A 551 31.60 -32.25 23.74
CA HIS A 551 32.78 -32.42 24.59
C HIS A 551 32.62 -33.62 25.52
N GLN A 552 33.06 -34.80 25.07
CA GLN A 552 32.87 -36.08 25.78
C GLN A 552 33.37 -36.08 27.24
N ASN A 553 34.39 -35.28 27.56
CA ASN A 553 34.98 -35.17 28.90
C ASN A 553 34.53 -33.91 29.69
N SER A 554 33.36 -33.35 29.35
CA SER A 554 32.78 -32.20 30.05
C SER A 554 32.60 -32.49 31.54
N ASN A 555 33.01 -31.55 32.40
CA ASN A 555 32.89 -31.61 33.85
C ASN A 555 32.49 -30.23 34.41
N GLU A 556 32.25 -30.13 35.72
CA GLU A 556 31.76 -28.89 36.35
C GLU A 556 32.72 -27.70 36.13
N LYS A 557 34.03 -27.90 36.24
CA LYS A 557 35.03 -26.84 36.01
C LYS A 557 35.04 -26.38 34.56
N PHE A 558 34.92 -27.32 33.62
CA PHE A 558 34.83 -27.02 32.20
C PHE A 558 33.52 -26.31 31.84
N ALA A 559 32.38 -26.79 32.31
CA ALA A 559 31.10 -26.13 32.05
C ALA A 559 31.00 -24.74 32.71
N ALA A 560 31.73 -24.51 33.81
CA ALA A 560 31.86 -23.20 34.44
C ALA A 560 32.89 -22.29 33.76
N SER A 561 33.73 -22.78 32.84
CA SER A 561 34.80 -21.99 32.24
C SER A 561 34.29 -20.91 31.29
N TYR A 562 33.03 -21.02 30.85
CA TYR A 562 32.42 -20.05 29.97
C TYR A 562 30.93 -19.90 30.28
N ASN A 563 30.52 -18.68 30.59
CA ASN A 563 29.13 -18.27 30.46
C ASN A 563 29.08 -16.78 30.07
N HIS A 564 27.98 -16.39 29.43
CA HIS A 564 27.82 -15.04 28.88
C HIS A 564 27.88 -13.92 29.95
N VAL A 565 27.68 -14.25 31.24
CA VAL A 565 27.69 -13.29 32.35
C VAL A 565 29.10 -13.12 32.95
N ILE A 566 29.86 -14.20 33.09
CA ILE A 566 31.25 -14.23 33.59
C ILE A 566 32.19 -13.59 32.58
N ALA A 567 31.92 -13.73 31.28
CA ALA A 567 32.64 -13.00 30.22
C ALA A 567 32.60 -11.46 30.42
N ARG A 568 31.64 -10.95 31.22
CA ARG A 568 31.44 -9.53 31.52
C ARG A 568 31.88 -9.10 32.92
N GLY A 569 32.30 -10.04 33.78
CA GLY A 569 32.66 -9.79 35.18
C GLY A 569 33.97 -9.01 35.35
N LYS A 570 34.26 -8.56 36.60
CA LYS A 570 35.48 -7.81 37.00
C LYS A 570 36.71 -8.27 36.22
N LYS A 571 37.51 -7.32 35.69
CA LYS A 571 38.78 -7.58 34.99
C LYS A 571 39.53 -8.72 35.67
N MET A 572 39.53 -9.88 35.03
CA MET A 572 40.21 -11.05 35.57
C MET A 572 41.71 -10.90 35.31
N ILE A 573 42.52 -11.81 35.86
CA ILE A 573 43.97 -11.84 35.63
C ILE A 573 44.28 -11.81 34.13
N HIS A 574 43.47 -12.47 33.31
CA HIS A 574 43.55 -12.43 31.85
C HIS A 574 43.56 -11.00 31.27
N ASP A 575 42.70 -10.11 31.76
CA ASP A 575 42.57 -8.76 31.19
C ASP A 575 43.75 -7.87 31.55
N TRP A 576 44.34 -8.10 32.72
CA TRP A 576 45.61 -7.48 33.10
C TRP A 576 46.78 -8.01 32.28
N VAL A 577 46.83 -9.31 32.05
CA VAL A 577 47.82 -9.93 31.15
C VAL A 577 47.69 -9.36 29.74
N ARG A 578 46.47 -9.27 29.20
CA ARG A 578 46.20 -8.67 27.89
C ARG A 578 46.68 -7.21 27.83
N LEU A 579 46.33 -6.39 28.83
CA LEU A 579 46.73 -4.99 28.88
C LEU A 579 48.26 -4.84 28.97
N PHE A 580 48.91 -5.66 29.79
CA PHE A 580 50.37 -5.71 29.88
C PHE A 580 51.00 -6.06 28.53
N TYR A 581 50.50 -7.09 27.84
CA TYR A 581 51.01 -7.46 26.52
C TYR A 581 50.76 -6.37 25.48
N LEU A 582 49.62 -5.68 25.51
CA LEU A 582 49.37 -4.56 24.59
C LEU A 582 50.37 -3.42 24.81
N TRP A 583 50.65 -3.07 26.07
CA TRP A 583 51.69 -2.08 26.40
C TRP A 583 53.09 -2.55 26.01
N LEU A 584 53.42 -3.82 26.29
CA LEU A 584 54.70 -4.41 25.92
C LEU A 584 54.88 -4.43 24.40
N ILE A 585 53.86 -4.83 23.64
CA ILE A 585 53.87 -4.83 22.17
C ILE A 585 54.06 -3.41 21.66
N ALA A 586 53.30 -2.44 22.18
CA ALA A 586 53.43 -1.04 21.78
C ALA A 586 54.83 -0.48 22.07
N LEU A 587 55.40 -0.78 23.24
CA LEU A 587 56.74 -0.36 23.63
C LEU A 587 57.83 -1.03 22.78
N VAL A 588 57.77 -2.35 22.62
CA VAL A 588 58.77 -3.14 21.90
C VAL A 588 58.70 -2.83 20.40
N LEU A 589 57.53 -2.96 19.77
CA LEU A 589 57.41 -2.68 18.34
C LEU A 589 57.59 -1.20 18.04
N GLY A 590 57.06 -0.30 18.88
CA GLY A 590 57.29 1.14 18.76
C GLY A 590 58.77 1.51 18.92
N GLY A 591 59.44 0.95 19.92
CA GLY A 591 60.87 1.14 20.15
C GLY A 591 61.72 0.59 19.00
N MET A 592 61.40 -0.61 18.49
CA MET A 592 62.07 -1.19 17.32
C MET A 592 61.83 -0.36 16.05
N LEU A 593 60.62 0.17 15.85
CA LEU A 593 60.33 1.07 14.73
C LEU A 593 61.16 2.35 14.82
N VAL A 594 61.23 2.99 15.99
CA VAL A 594 62.05 4.19 16.20
C VAL A 594 63.53 3.88 16.01
N HIS A 595 64.03 2.79 16.59
CA HIS A 595 65.41 2.33 16.44
C HIS A 595 65.78 2.08 14.97
N ASN A 596 64.96 1.31 14.25
CA ASN A 596 65.18 1.02 12.84
C ASN A 596 65.06 2.27 11.97
N ALA A 597 64.13 3.19 12.28
CA ALA A 597 64.01 4.46 11.60
C ALA A 597 65.26 5.33 11.78
N ILE A 598 65.84 5.38 12.98
CA ILE A 598 67.09 6.11 13.25
C ILE A 598 68.24 5.52 12.42
N ILE A 599 68.42 4.19 12.43
CA ILE A 599 69.46 3.51 11.64
C ILE A 599 69.23 3.76 10.15
N TYR A 600 68.00 3.61 9.68
CA TYR A 600 67.66 3.83 8.27
C TYR A 600 67.95 5.27 7.85
N ILE A 601 67.54 6.28 8.64
CA ILE A 601 67.84 7.69 8.38
C ILE A 601 69.36 7.95 8.37
N TYR A 602 70.12 7.32 9.28
CA TYR A 602 71.57 7.44 9.32
C TYR A 602 72.23 6.89 8.05
N GLU A 603 71.91 5.64 7.66
CA GLU A 603 72.44 5.02 6.44
C GLU A 603 71.99 5.76 5.18
N LEU A 604 70.76 6.26 5.17
CA LEU A 604 70.20 7.05 4.07
C LEU A 604 70.98 8.37 3.89
N ARG A 605 71.26 9.09 4.99
CA ARG A 605 72.11 10.31 4.96
C ARG A 605 73.53 10.00 4.49
N LYS A 606 74.13 8.92 4.99
CA LYS A 606 75.47 8.49 4.58
C LYS A 606 75.52 8.17 3.09
N HIS A 607 74.54 7.43 2.58
CA HIS A 607 74.42 7.12 1.15
C HIS A 607 74.23 8.40 0.31
N TYR A 608 73.43 9.36 0.79
CA TYR A 608 73.24 10.65 0.12
C TYR A 608 74.55 11.42 -0.04
N ILE A 609 75.33 11.55 1.05
CA ILE A 609 76.62 12.26 1.04
C ILE A 609 77.60 11.55 0.11
N HIS A 610 77.67 10.21 0.15
CA HIS A 610 78.53 9.44 -0.73
C HIS A 610 78.18 9.67 -2.20
N GLN A 611 76.89 9.65 -2.56
CA GLN A 611 76.44 9.92 -3.92
C GLN A 611 76.77 11.34 -4.41
N LEU A 612 76.73 12.35 -3.54
CA LEU A 612 77.14 13.72 -3.88
C LEU A 612 78.65 13.87 -4.10
N SER A 613 79.45 12.97 -3.50
CA SER A 613 80.92 12.95 -3.64
C SER A 613 81.41 12.32 -4.94
N GLU A 614 80.54 11.64 -5.69
CA GLU A 614 80.89 11.02 -6.98
C GLU A 614 80.54 11.92 -8.17
N ALA A 615 81.29 11.75 -9.27
CA ALA A 615 80.91 12.34 -10.55
C ALA A 615 79.59 11.71 -11.03
N SER A 616 78.66 12.54 -11.51
CA SER A 616 77.30 12.11 -11.83
C SER A 616 76.82 12.65 -13.17
N VAL A 617 75.72 12.08 -13.66
CA VAL A 617 74.99 12.53 -14.84
C VAL A 617 73.65 13.11 -14.39
N ARG A 618 73.20 14.21 -15.02
CA ARG A 618 71.87 14.76 -14.79
C ARG A 618 70.80 13.84 -15.39
N ARG A 619 70.19 13.00 -14.56
CA ARG A 619 69.13 12.09 -14.95
C ARG A 619 67.76 12.76 -14.99
N LEU A 620 67.44 13.59 -14.00
CA LEU A 620 66.20 14.38 -13.92
C LEU A 620 66.48 15.88 -13.75
N THR A 621 65.64 16.70 -14.38
CA THR A 621 65.64 18.16 -14.22
C THR A 621 64.82 18.58 -12.98
N ARG A 622 64.97 19.82 -12.52
CA ARG A 622 64.19 20.34 -11.38
C ARG A 622 62.67 20.26 -11.59
N ILE A 623 62.21 20.49 -12.82
CA ILE A 623 60.78 20.42 -13.15
C ILE A 623 60.31 18.96 -13.11
N GLU A 624 61.10 18.02 -13.63
CA GLU A 624 60.80 16.58 -13.58
C GLU A 624 60.73 16.07 -12.13
N ILE A 625 61.62 16.56 -11.24
CA ILE A 625 61.59 16.26 -9.80
C ILE A 625 60.31 16.79 -9.14
N ILE A 626 59.93 18.04 -9.41
CA ILE A 626 58.68 18.63 -8.86
C ILE A 626 57.45 17.85 -9.34
N GLN A 627 57.39 17.48 -10.62
CA GLN A 627 56.30 16.65 -11.15
C GLN A 627 56.23 15.28 -10.47
N HIS A 628 57.38 14.64 -10.27
CA HIS A 628 57.43 13.36 -9.58
C HIS A 628 57.00 13.49 -8.11
N ALA A 629 57.43 14.53 -7.40
CA ALA A 629 57.03 14.78 -6.02
C ALA A 629 55.51 15.01 -5.90
N LEU A 630 54.92 15.79 -6.81
CA LEU A 630 53.47 16.01 -6.86
C LEU A 630 52.72 14.71 -7.16
N LEU A 631 53.19 13.92 -8.12
CA LEU A 631 52.64 12.60 -8.43
C LEU A 631 52.67 11.68 -7.21
N PHE A 632 53.82 11.58 -6.51
CA PHE A 632 53.99 10.76 -5.32
C PHE A 632 52.99 11.17 -4.21
N ILE A 633 52.96 12.45 -3.86
CA ILE A 633 52.10 12.95 -2.78
C ILE A 633 50.63 12.71 -3.09
N THR A 634 50.20 13.05 -4.31
CA THR A 634 48.80 12.90 -4.72
C THR A 634 48.38 11.43 -4.82
N PHE A 635 49.23 10.56 -5.38
CA PHE A 635 48.97 9.12 -5.50
C PHE A 635 48.75 8.45 -4.14
N PHE A 636 49.68 8.63 -3.20
CA PHE A 636 49.56 7.99 -1.89
C PHE A 636 48.42 8.58 -1.06
N SER A 637 48.15 9.89 -1.19
CA SER A 637 47.00 10.52 -0.53
C SER A 637 45.68 9.98 -1.07
N LEU A 638 45.57 9.73 -2.38
CA LEU A 638 44.41 9.11 -3.02
C LEU A 638 44.24 7.65 -2.60
N ALA A 639 45.31 6.87 -2.60
CA ALA A 639 45.28 5.47 -2.15
C ALA A 639 44.81 5.37 -0.70
N PHE A 640 45.42 6.15 0.21
CA PHE A 640 45.07 6.18 1.62
C PHE A 640 43.61 6.57 1.86
N SER A 641 43.15 7.66 1.24
CA SER A 641 41.77 8.12 1.40
C SER A 641 40.76 7.20 0.71
N GLY A 642 41.09 6.61 -0.44
CA GLY A 642 40.23 5.67 -1.17
C GLY A 642 40.00 4.37 -0.41
N PHE A 643 41.05 3.76 0.15
CA PHE A 643 40.89 2.57 0.98
C PHE A 643 40.14 2.87 2.29
N ALA A 644 40.35 4.05 2.88
CA ALA A 644 39.61 4.48 4.06
C ALA A 644 38.11 4.68 3.78
N LEU A 645 37.73 5.17 2.59
CA LEU A 645 36.33 5.29 2.17
C LEU A 645 35.68 3.93 1.90
N ARG A 646 36.44 2.97 1.37
CA ARG A 646 35.92 1.63 1.05
C ARG A 646 35.64 0.78 2.30
N SER A 647 36.46 0.92 3.34
CA SER A 647 36.44 0.03 4.51
C SER A 647 36.35 0.81 5.84
N PRO A 648 35.23 1.50 6.09
CA PRO A 648 35.06 2.40 7.25
C PRO A 648 35.19 1.67 8.60
N ASP A 649 34.81 0.39 8.65
CA ASP A 649 34.83 -0.42 9.86
C ASP A 649 36.24 -0.94 10.23
N SER A 650 37.26 -0.65 9.41
CA SER A 650 38.63 -1.07 9.73
C SER A 650 39.15 -0.31 10.95
N TRP A 651 39.86 -1.02 11.85
CA TRP A 651 40.36 -0.46 13.11
C TRP A 651 41.15 0.85 12.94
N TRP A 652 41.96 0.97 11.89
CA TRP A 652 42.77 2.16 11.62
C TRP A 652 41.93 3.33 11.09
N VAL A 653 40.83 3.08 10.36
CA VAL A 653 39.88 4.11 9.91
C VAL A 653 39.02 4.59 11.07
N GLN A 654 38.63 3.70 11.97
CA GLN A 654 37.94 4.06 13.20
C GLN A 654 38.82 4.95 14.10
N ALA A 655 40.11 4.61 14.23
CA ALA A 655 41.08 5.45 14.94
C ALA A 655 41.20 6.84 14.31
N LEU A 656 41.34 6.96 12.98
CA LEU A 656 41.37 8.24 12.28
C LEU A 656 40.07 9.05 12.47
N SER A 657 38.93 8.38 12.43
CA SER A 657 37.63 9.01 12.66
C SER A 657 37.54 9.58 14.09
N SER A 658 38.07 8.87 15.08
CA SER A 658 38.13 9.35 16.47
C SER A 658 39.06 10.56 16.65
N MET A 659 40.06 10.73 15.78
CA MET A 659 40.95 11.88 15.73
C MET A 659 40.40 13.04 14.88
N GLY A 660 39.15 12.96 14.41
CA GLY A 660 38.48 14.02 13.66
C GLY A 660 38.52 13.86 12.14
N PHE A 661 39.19 12.84 11.57
CA PHE A 661 39.19 12.56 10.13
C PHE A 661 37.97 11.71 9.72
N ASN A 662 36.79 12.28 9.93
CA ASN A 662 35.49 11.63 9.66
C ASN A 662 35.24 11.43 8.15
N GLU A 663 34.15 10.74 7.82
CA GLU A 663 33.85 10.37 6.43
C GLU A 663 33.71 11.58 5.48
N GLU A 664 33.11 12.67 5.94
CA GLU A 664 32.94 13.88 5.13
C GLU A 664 34.29 14.47 4.71
N ILE A 665 35.20 14.61 5.67
CA ILE A 665 36.56 15.11 5.41
C ILE A 665 37.31 14.16 4.48
N ARG A 666 37.16 12.83 4.66
CA ARG A 666 37.77 11.83 3.77
C ARG A 666 37.29 11.98 2.33
N ARG A 667 35.98 12.13 2.11
CA ARG A 667 35.36 12.28 0.80
C ARG A 667 35.85 13.56 0.10
N MET A 668 35.94 14.66 0.84
CA MET A 668 36.44 15.94 0.31
C MET A 668 37.93 15.85 -0.01
N PHE A 669 38.74 15.34 0.91
CA PHE A 669 40.18 15.19 0.75
C PHE A 669 40.53 14.33 -0.48
N HIS A 670 39.83 13.21 -0.67
CA HIS A 670 40.02 12.36 -1.85
C HIS A 670 39.80 13.12 -3.16
N ARG A 671 38.73 13.92 -3.26
CA ARG A 671 38.41 14.70 -4.47
C ARG A 671 39.42 15.82 -4.73
N ILE A 672 39.85 16.54 -3.69
CA ILE A 672 40.87 17.59 -3.84
C ILE A 672 42.17 16.98 -4.38
N MET A 673 42.60 15.85 -3.82
CA MET A 673 43.79 15.13 -4.29
C MET A 673 43.61 14.59 -5.72
N ALA A 674 42.40 14.18 -6.10
CA ALA A 674 42.10 13.73 -7.47
C ALA A 674 42.25 14.87 -8.49
N CYS A 675 41.72 16.06 -8.18
CA CYS A 675 41.90 17.24 -9.02
C CYS A 675 43.37 17.63 -9.17
N LEU A 676 44.15 17.57 -8.07
CA LEU A 676 45.58 17.84 -8.11
C LEU A 676 46.35 16.81 -8.93
N MET A 677 46.00 15.52 -8.84
CA MET A 677 46.57 14.46 -9.67
C MET A 677 46.32 14.74 -11.16
N ILE A 678 45.05 15.00 -11.53
CA ILE A 678 44.68 15.30 -12.92
C ILE A 678 45.43 16.53 -13.44
N ALA A 679 45.50 17.61 -12.65
CA ALA A 679 46.25 18.81 -13.01
C ALA A 679 47.74 18.51 -13.21
N THR A 680 48.33 17.66 -12.35
CA THR A 680 49.74 17.22 -12.47
C THR A 680 49.96 16.40 -13.74
N SER A 681 49.03 15.51 -14.09
CA SER A 681 49.09 14.72 -15.33
C SER A 681 48.97 15.58 -16.59
N VAL A 682 48.08 16.58 -16.58
CA VAL A 682 47.96 17.55 -17.69
C VAL A 682 49.23 18.38 -17.81
N PHE A 683 49.78 18.87 -16.69
CA PHE A 683 51.04 19.60 -16.67
C PHE A 683 52.20 18.75 -17.24
N HIS A 684 52.27 17.48 -16.88
CA HIS A 684 53.24 16.53 -17.43
C HIS A 684 53.10 16.37 -18.95
N LEU A 685 51.87 16.16 -19.44
CA LEU A 685 51.57 16.01 -20.86
C LEU A 685 51.98 17.25 -21.67
N VAL A 686 51.65 18.45 -21.18
CA VAL A 686 52.02 19.72 -21.82
C VAL A 686 53.54 19.86 -21.90
N MET A 687 54.26 19.57 -20.80
CA MET A 687 55.71 19.68 -20.77
C MET A 687 56.41 18.70 -21.72
N ILE A 688 55.91 17.47 -21.81
CA ILE A 688 56.47 16.47 -22.74
C ILE A 688 56.27 16.88 -24.20
N LEU A 689 55.10 17.40 -24.56
CA LEU A 689 54.80 17.77 -25.95
C LEU A 689 55.46 19.08 -26.37
N ALA A 690 55.49 20.08 -25.48
CA ALA A 690 56.00 21.41 -25.80
C ALA A 690 57.54 21.47 -25.85
N THR A 691 58.23 20.75 -24.96
CA THR A 691 59.70 20.84 -24.86
C THR A 691 60.43 19.88 -25.81
N HIS A 692 61.60 20.29 -26.31
CA HIS A 692 62.44 19.43 -27.15
C HIS A 692 62.91 18.17 -26.38
N ARG A 693 63.40 18.36 -25.14
CA ARG A 693 63.79 17.25 -24.25
C ARG A 693 62.62 16.32 -23.98
N GLY A 694 61.43 16.86 -23.69
CA GLY A 694 60.22 16.07 -23.45
C GLY A 694 59.88 15.14 -24.62
N ARG A 695 59.89 15.66 -25.85
CA ARG A 695 59.64 14.86 -27.07
C ARG A 695 60.68 13.76 -27.29
N LEU A 696 61.96 14.02 -26.98
CA LEU A 696 63.01 13.01 -27.04
C LEU A 696 62.81 11.91 -25.99
N LEU A 697 62.48 12.28 -24.76
CA LEU A 697 62.19 11.33 -23.67
C LEU A 697 60.94 10.49 -23.99
N LEU A 698 59.89 11.10 -24.53
CA LEU A 698 58.70 10.38 -24.97
C LEU A 698 59.03 9.36 -26.06
N LYS A 699 59.82 9.75 -27.06
CA LYS A 699 60.28 8.83 -28.11
C LYS A 699 61.09 7.66 -27.53
N ALA A 700 61.92 7.90 -26.52
CA ALA A 700 62.68 6.85 -25.82
C ALA A 700 61.80 5.96 -24.93
N MET A 701 60.67 6.48 -24.44
CA MET A 701 59.71 5.79 -23.58
C MET A 701 58.66 4.97 -24.36
N MET A 702 58.60 5.12 -25.69
CA MET A 702 57.69 4.33 -26.51
C MET A 702 58.06 2.84 -26.46
N PRO A 703 57.09 1.94 -26.21
CA PRO A 703 57.36 0.51 -26.18
C PRO A 703 57.74 0.02 -27.57
N LYS A 704 58.75 -0.83 -27.63
CA LYS A 704 59.21 -1.56 -28.82
C LYS A 704 59.00 -3.05 -28.55
N PRO A 705 57.81 -3.61 -28.81
CA PRO A 705 57.41 -4.92 -28.30
C PRO A 705 58.40 -6.04 -28.63
N ILE A 706 58.99 -6.01 -29.82
CA ILE A 706 59.97 -7.03 -30.27
C ILE A 706 61.29 -6.90 -29.50
N ASP A 707 61.83 -5.69 -29.37
CA ASP A 707 63.13 -5.45 -28.72
C ASP A 707 63.00 -5.57 -27.20
N ASP A 708 61.99 -4.96 -26.60
CA ASP A 708 61.76 -4.97 -25.15
C ASP A 708 61.49 -6.40 -24.63
N THR A 709 60.76 -7.23 -25.39
CA THR A 709 60.52 -8.64 -25.02
C THR A 709 61.82 -9.46 -25.11
N LYS A 710 62.65 -9.23 -26.13
CA LYS A 710 63.96 -9.89 -26.24
C LYS A 710 64.88 -9.48 -25.09
N GLU A 711 64.93 -8.19 -24.79
CA GLU A 711 65.70 -7.64 -23.66
C GLU A 711 65.23 -8.22 -22.32
N ALA A 712 63.90 -8.35 -22.10
CA ALA A 712 63.32 -8.96 -20.91
C ALA A 712 63.70 -10.45 -20.76
N ILE A 713 63.54 -11.25 -21.82
CA ILE A 713 63.90 -12.68 -21.82
C ILE A 713 65.40 -12.84 -21.58
N HIS A 714 66.25 -12.04 -22.25
CA HIS A 714 67.70 -12.07 -22.03
C HIS A 714 68.03 -11.72 -20.58
N ASN A 715 67.42 -10.68 -20.01
CA ASN A 715 67.66 -10.26 -18.64
C ASN A 715 67.32 -11.37 -17.63
N VAL A 716 66.19 -12.06 -17.82
CA VAL A 716 65.81 -13.21 -16.99
C VAL A 716 66.83 -14.34 -17.14
N LEU A 717 67.23 -14.68 -18.38
CA LEU A 717 68.25 -15.70 -18.62
C LEU A 717 69.62 -15.35 -18.03
N PHE A 718 69.96 -14.06 -17.96
CA PHE A 718 71.17 -13.57 -17.29
C PHE A 718 71.10 -13.80 -15.78
N TYR A 719 70.01 -13.38 -15.12
CA TYR A 719 69.83 -13.60 -13.67
C TYR A 719 69.68 -15.07 -13.28
N LEU A 720 69.19 -15.92 -14.19
CA LEU A 720 69.18 -17.39 -14.02
C LEU A 720 70.53 -18.05 -14.33
N GLY A 721 71.55 -17.29 -14.75
CA GLY A 721 72.90 -17.78 -15.03
C GLY A 721 73.06 -18.45 -16.41
N PHE A 722 72.03 -18.52 -17.25
CA PHE A 722 72.08 -19.11 -18.59
C PHE A 722 72.80 -18.23 -19.63
N LYS A 723 72.92 -16.93 -19.38
CA LYS A 723 73.75 -16.01 -20.19
C LYS A 723 74.77 -15.31 -19.31
N LYS A 724 76.02 -15.23 -19.79
CA LYS A 724 77.15 -14.61 -19.06
C LYS A 724 77.18 -13.07 -19.15
N GLN A 725 76.53 -12.49 -20.15
CA GLN A 725 76.57 -11.05 -20.40
C GLN A 725 75.20 -10.41 -20.10
N LYS A 726 75.22 -9.34 -19.29
CA LYS A 726 74.04 -8.52 -19.00
C LYS A 726 73.57 -7.82 -20.29
N PRO A 727 72.26 -7.76 -20.57
CA PRO A 727 71.75 -7.02 -21.73
C PRO A 727 72.08 -5.52 -21.59
N GLU A 728 72.39 -4.87 -22.71
CA GLU A 728 72.66 -3.44 -22.76
C GLU A 728 71.36 -2.66 -22.97
N PHE A 729 70.96 -1.86 -21.99
CA PHE A 729 69.74 -1.08 -22.04
C PHE A 729 69.97 0.36 -22.50
N GLY A 730 68.96 0.91 -23.17
CA GLY A 730 68.92 2.31 -23.60
C GLY A 730 68.61 3.27 -22.44
N MET A 731 68.12 4.46 -22.78
CA MET A 731 67.79 5.51 -21.80
C MET A 731 66.76 5.05 -20.75
N PHE A 732 65.87 4.15 -21.17
CA PHE A 732 64.92 3.42 -20.34
C PHE A 732 64.95 1.96 -20.77
N ASP A 733 65.04 1.05 -19.79
CA ASP A 733 64.87 -0.38 -20.03
C ASP A 733 63.37 -0.76 -20.16
N TYR A 734 63.10 -2.04 -20.44
CA TYR A 734 61.73 -2.55 -20.58
C TYR A 734 60.89 -2.39 -19.30
N THR A 735 61.51 -2.40 -18.12
CA THR A 735 60.80 -2.28 -16.83
C THR A 735 60.32 -0.85 -16.61
N HIS A 736 61.18 0.14 -16.84
CA HIS A 736 60.83 1.56 -16.73
C HIS A 736 59.72 1.95 -17.72
N LYS A 737 59.76 1.41 -18.94
CA LYS A 737 58.70 1.64 -19.94
C LYS A 737 57.38 1.03 -19.50
N ALA A 738 57.40 -0.20 -19.00
CA ALA A 738 56.19 -0.88 -18.51
C ALA A 738 55.57 -0.12 -17.33
N GLU A 739 56.38 0.33 -16.36
CA GLU A 739 55.92 1.13 -15.21
C GLU A 739 55.28 2.45 -15.65
N TYR A 740 55.94 3.19 -16.55
CA TYR A 740 55.43 4.47 -17.03
C TYR A 740 54.07 4.32 -17.72
N TRP A 741 53.93 3.34 -18.63
CA TRP A 741 52.67 3.13 -19.35
C TRP A 741 51.57 2.53 -18.47
N ALA A 742 51.92 1.68 -17.50
CA ALA A 742 50.97 1.20 -16.50
C ALA A 742 50.41 2.36 -15.67
N LEU A 743 51.26 3.31 -15.24
CA LEU A 743 50.82 4.51 -14.52
C LEU A 743 49.95 5.42 -15.38
N VAL A 744 50.32 5.67 -16.65
CA VAL A 744 49.53 6.49 -17.57
C VAL A 744 48.15 5.88 -17.79
N TRP A 745 48.09 4.57 -18.05
CA TRP A 745 46.85 3.82 -18.20
C TRP A 745 45.98 3.88 -16.94
N GLY A 746 46.57 3.55 -15.79
CA GLY A 746 45.86 3.57 -14.51
C GLY A 746 45.32 4.96 -14.19
N THR A 747 46.09 6.03 -14.44
CA THR A 747 45.63 7.41 -14.22
C THR A 747 44.42 7.76 -15.09
N ILE A 748 44.40 7.34 -16.35
CA ILE A 748 43.27 7.57 -17.26
C ILE A 748 42.02 6.82 -16.75
N ILE A 749 42.15 5.52 -16.45
CA ILE A 749 41.03 4.73 -15.93
C ILE A 749 40.51 5.31 -14.63
N MET A 750 41.39 5.60 -13.67
CA MET A 750 41.03 6.12 -12.36
C MET A 750 40.33 7.49 -12.47
N SER A 751 40.77 8.34 -13.40
CA SER A 751 40.12 9.62 -13.66
C SER A 751 38.72 9.42 -14.25
N VAL A 752 38.58 8.62 -15.32
CA VAL A 752 37.29 8.40 -15.99
C VAL A 752 36.28 7.75 -15.04
N THR A 753 36.67 6.67 -14.36
CA THR A 753 35.80 5.98 -13.40
C THR A 753 35.48 6.87 -12.20
N GLY A 754 36.45 7.64 -11.70
CA GLY A 754 36.25 8.61 -10.61
C GLY A 754 35.24 9.70 -10.98
N PHE A 755 35.28 10.23 -12.20
CA PHE A 755 34.30 11.22 -12.68
C PHE A 755 32.88 10.65 -12.72
N VAL A 756 32.70 9.41 -13.18
CA VAL A 756 31.40 8.72 -13.17
C VAL A 756 30.87 8.57 -11.74
N LEU A 757 31.74 8.21 -10.79
CA LEU A 757 31.38 8.04 -9.38
C LEU A 757 31.15 9.37 -8.65
N TRP A 758 31.80 10.45 -9.09
CA TRP A 758 31.58 11.79 -8.55
C TRP A 758 30.23 12.35 -9.00
N PHE A 759 29.87 12.15 -10.28
CA PHE A 759 28.62 12.69 -10.86
C PHE A 759 27.70 11.57 -11.39
N PRO A 760 27.18 10.68 -10.52
CA PRO A 760 26.40 9.54 -10.95
C PRO A 760 25.11 9.96 -11.66
N GLU A 761 24.48 11.06 -11.25
CA GLU A 761 23.26 11.59 -11.88
C GLU A 761 23.49 11.94 -13.36
N ILE A 762 24.58 12.64 -13.67
CA ILE A 762 24.96 12.99 -15.05
C ILE A 762 25.29 11.71 -15.85
N ALA A 763 26.04 10.77 -15.25
CA ALA A 763 26.39 9.53 -15.92
C ALA A 763 25.13 8.70 -16.27
N THR A 764 24.18 8.60 -15.35
CA THR A 764 22.92 7.84 -15.55
C THR A 764 21.93 8.52 -16.49
N HIS A 765 22.15 9.80 -16.82
CA HIS A 765 21.38 10.49 -17.85
C HIS A 765 21.76 10.01 -19.26
N TYR A 766 23.04 9.72 -19.50
CA TYR A 766 23.56 9.30 -20.81
C TYR A 766 23.77 7.78 -20.93
N PHE A 767 23.96 7.07 -19.82
CA PHE A 767 24.28 5.65 -19.78
C PHE A 767 23.37 4.88 -18.81
N PRO A 768 23.22 3.55 -18.98
CA PRO A 768 22.44 2.73 -18.06
C PRO A 768 22.97 2.73 -16.62
N ALA A 769 22.09 2.60 -15.63
CA ALA A 769 22.44 2.65 -14.20
C ALA A 769 23.52 1.64 -13.76
N TRP A 770 23.68 0.51 -14.47
CA TRP A 770 24.72 -0.48 -14.15
C TRP A 770 26.14 0.07 -14.34
N ILE A 771 26.33 1.14 -15.12
CA ILE A 771 27.65 1.74 -15.37
C ILE A 771 28.31 2.22 -14.08
N VAL A 772 27.53 2.73 -13.12
CA VAL A 772 28.04 3.23 -11.85
C VAL A 772 28.68 2.10 -11.04
N ARG A 773 28.04 0.92 -11.02
CA ARG A 773 28.55 -0.27 -10.32
C ARG A 773 29.80 -0.86 -11.00
N VAL A 774 29.85 -0.82 -12.33
CA VAL A 774 31.03 -1.25 -13.09
C VAL A 774 32.20 -0.31 -12.83
N CYS A 775 31.98 1.01 -12.88
CA CYS A 775 33.01 2.00 -12.55
C CYS A 775 33.49 1.88 -11.10
N GLU A 776 32.59 1.66 -10.13
CA GLU A 776 32.94 1.40 -8.72
C GLU A 776 33.91 0.22 -8.60
N THR A 777 33.61 -0.86 -9.31
CA THR A 777 34.40 -2.09 -9.30
C THR A 777 35.77 -1.89 -9.95
N ILE A 778 35.79 -1.31 -11.16
CA ILE A 778 37.04 -1.04 -11.89
C ILE A 778 37.92 -0.08 -11.09
N HIS A 779 37.36 1.00 -10.56
CA HIS A 779 38.10 1.99 -9.78
C HIS A 779 38.78 1.36 -8.56
N PHE A 780 38.06 0.48 -7.85
CA PHE A 780 38.61 -0.20 -6.68
C PHE A 780 39.73 -1.19 -7.04
N TYR A 781 39.53 -2.05 -8.03
CA TYR A 781 40.54 -3.04 -8.41
C TYR A 781 41.76 -2.41 -9.10
N GLU A 782 41.56 -1.36 -9.88
CA GLU A 782 42.66 -0.59 -10.46
C GLU A 782 43.48 0.11 -9.37
N ALA A 783 42.84 0.65 -8.32
CA ALA A 783 43.57 1.21 -7.18
C ALA A 783 44.45 0.17 -6.48
N ILE A 784 43.93 -1.06 -6.29
CA ILE A 784 44.71 -2.18 -5.74
C ILE A 784 45.90 -2.49 -6.65
N LEU A 785 45.64 -2.68 -7.94
CA LEU A 785 46.67 -3.00 -8.93
C LEU A 785 47.76 -1.93 -8.96
N ALA A 786 47.38 -0.65 -9.01
CA ALA A 786 48.31 0.48 -9.04
C ALA A 786 49.16 0.54 -7.76
N VAL A 787 48.57 0.41 -6.57
CA VAL A 787 49.32 0.46 -5.31
C VAL A 787 50.30 -0.71 -5.21
N PHE A 788 49.89 -1.92 -5.56
CA PHE A 788 50.81 -3.06 -5.57
C PHE A 788 51.87 -2.96 -6.65
N ALA A 789 51.57 -2.42 -7.84
CA ALA A 789 52.58 -2.16 -8.85
C ALA A 789 53.66 -1.20 -8.33
N ILE A 790 53.27 -0.14 -7.60
CA ILE A 790 54.25 0.78 -7.00
C ILE A 790 55.04 0.12 -5.86
N ILE A 791 54.39 -0.61 -4.96
CA ILE A 791 55.07 -1.21 -3.79
C ILE A 791 55.95 -2.41 -4.17
N ILE A 792 55.47 -3.30 -5.04
CA ILE A 792 56.16 -4.54 -5.37
C ILE A 792 57.22 -4.28 -6.45
N TRP A 793 56.84 -3.53 -7.48
CA TRP A 793 57.68 -3.38 -8.67
C TRP A 793 58.53 -2.11 -8.58
N HIS A 794 57.90 -0.93 -8.47
CA HIS A 794 58.63 0.34 -8.49
C HIS A 794 59.59 0.52 -7.29
N PHE A 795 59.11 0.28 -6.06
CA PHE A 795 59.94 0.41 -4.84
C PHE A 795 61.06 -0.62 -4.81
N PHE A 796 60.93 -1.78 -5.46
CA PHE A 796 62.05 -2.70 -5.57
C PHE A 796 63.21 -2.07 -6.32
N PHE A 797 62.95 -1.44 -7.47
CA PHE A 797 63.99 -0.81 -8.29
C PHE A 797 64.55 0.49 -7.73
N VAL A 798 63.87 1.12 -6.77
CA VAL A 798 64.28 2.43 -6.21
C VAL A 798 64.76 2.33 -4.76
N ILE A 799 64.28 1.36 -3.96
CA ILE A 799 64.58 1.23 -2.52
C ILE A 799 65.31 -0.09 -2.23
N PHE A 800 64.76 -1.22 -2.67
CA PHE A 800 65.21 -2.53 -2.19
C PHE A 800 66.29 -3.20 -3.03
N ARG A 801 66.63 -2.68 -4.21
CA ARG A 801 67.68 -3.24 -5.06
C ARG A 801 69.04 -3.10 -4.36
N PRO A 802 69.79 -4.20 -4.11
CA PRO A 802 71.00 -4.17 -3.28
C PRO A 802 72.08 -3.18 -3.73
N SER A 803 72.17 -2.88 -5.03
CA SER A 803 73.18 -1.96 -5.59
C SER A 803 72.95 -0.48 -5.25
N ILE A 804 71.72 -0.11 -4.87
CA ILE A 804 71.32 1.27 -4.58
C ILE A 804 70.68 1.41 -3.19
N TYR A 805 70.76 0.35 -2.38
CA TYR A 805 70.20 0.35 -1.03
C TYR A 805 70.93 1.38 -0.17
N PRO A 806 70.24 2.19 0.66
CA PRO A 806 68.83 2.05 1.06
C PRO A 806 67.79 2.67 0.12
N MET A 807 68.19 3.58 -0.78
CA MET A 807 67.30 4.20 -1.77
C MET A 807 68.10 5.00 -2.80
N SER A 808 67.69 4.97 -4.08
CA SER A 808 68.20 5.87 -5.10
C SER A 808 67.76 7.33 -4.86
N TRP A 809 68.71 8.25 -4.90
CA TRP A 809 68.44 9.68 -4.71
C TRP A 809 68.06 10.46 -5.98
N ILE A 810 67.99 9.78 -7.12
CA ILE A 810 67.70 10.41 -8.43
C ILE A 810 66.39 11.21 -8.39
N TRP A 811 65.36 10.70 -7.72
CA TRP A 811 64.05 11.36 -7.66
C TRP A 811 64.02 12.61 -6.76
N VAL A 812 65.06 12.83 -5.94
CA VAL A 812 65.19 13.99 -5.04
C VAL A 812 66.13 15.05 -5.62
N ASN A 813 67.32 14.64 -6.06
CA ASN A 813 68.36 15.56 -6.51
C ASN A 813 68.63 15.53 -8.03
N GLY A 814 68.06 14.56 -8.75
CA GLY A 814 68.20 14.39 -10.20
C GLY A 814 69.55 13.85 -10.68
N ARG A 815 70.43 13.44 -9.77
CA ARG A 815 71.81 13.00 -10.08
C ARG A 815 71.94 11.49 -10.04
N MET A 816 72.48 10.90 -11.09
CA MET A 816 72.83 9.48 -11.14
C MET A 816 74.37 9.33 -11.15
N PRO A 817 74.99 8.55 -10.25
CA PRO A 817 76.42 8.25 -10.27
C PRO A 817 76.90 7.74 -11.63
N LEU A 818 78.10 8.13 -12.05
CA LEU A 818 78.63 7.75 -13.36
C LEU A 818 78.80 6.24 -13.51
N HIS A 819 79.18 5.54 -12.44
CA HIS A 819 79.31 4.09 -12.47
C HIS A 819 77.95 3.40 -12.71
N GLU A 820 76.88 3.89 -12.08
CA GLU A 820 75.50 3.39 -12.26
C GLU A 820 74.99 3.68 -13.67
N TRP A 821 75.28 4.87 -14.21
CA TRP A 821 74.94 5.24 -15.59
C TRP A 821 75.54 4.26 -16.61
N LYS A 822 76.84 3.95 -16.47
CA LYS A 822 77.53 3.02 -17.36
C LYS A 822 76.98 1.60 -17.28
N GLU A 823 76.61 1.15 -16.08
CA GLU A 823 76.15 -0.22 -15.87
C GLU A 823 74.68 -0.44 -16.31
N ASN A 824 73.83 0.57 -16.18
CA ASN A 824 72.39 0.45 -16.44
C ASN A 824 71.95 1.11 -17.76
N HIS A 825 72.77 1.98 -18.36
CA HIS A 825 72.43 2.70 -19.60
C HIS A 825 73.52 2.61 -20.69
N ALA A 826 74.27 1.51 -20.73
CA ALA A 826 75.38 1.30 -21.67
C ALA A 826 75.03 1.53 -23.15
N LYS A 827 73.83 1.15 -23.59
CA LYS A 827 73.38 1.38 -24.98
C LYS A 827 73.10 2.86 -25.23
N ALA A 828 72.51 3.56 -24.25
CA ALA A 828 72.25 4.99 -24.34
C ALA A 828 73.55 5.80 -24.40
N GLU A 829 74.56 5.41 -23.62
CA GLU A 829 75.88 6.06 -23.63
C GLU A 829 76.53 5.98 -25.02
N LYS A 830 76.44 4.81 -25.68
CA LYS A 830 76.92 4.62 -27.06
C LYS A 830 76.11 5.43 -28.08
N GLU A 831 74.78 5.50 -27.91
CA GLU A 831 73.87 6.22 -28.81
C GLU A 831 73.99 7.75 -28.66
N MET A 832 74.33 8.26 -27.47
CA MET A 832 74.41 9.71 -27.18
C MET A 832 75.77 10.34 -27.51
N GLN A 833 76.78 9.56 -27.89
CA GLN A 833 78.11 10.03 -28.35
C GLN A 833 78.74 11.15 -27.48
N GLY A 834 78.57 11.09 -26.15
CA GLY A 834 79.13 12.08 -25.22
C GLY A 834 78.29 13.35 -24.99
N ASN A 835 77.10 13.46 -25.58
CA ASN A 835 76.16 14.56 -25.32
C ASN A 835 75.34 14.33 -24.04
N VAL A 836 76.04 14.04 -22.95
CA VAL A 836 75.49 13.72 -21.63
C VAL A 836 75.80 14.88 -20.68
N ASP A 837 74.81 15.37 -19.95
CA ASP A 837 74.98 16.48 -19.00
C ASP A 837 75.71 15.99 -17.74
N PHE A 838 77.05 16.08 -17.76
CA PHE A 838 77.93 15.69 -16.67
C PHE A 838 77.94 16.72 -15.55
N LEU A 839 77.75 16.24 -14.32
CA LEU A 839 77.78 17.03 -13.10
C LEU A 839 79.03 16.68 -12.29
N PRO A 840 79.85 17.67 -11.91
CA PRO A 840 81.01 17.44 -11.06
C PRO A 840 80.58 17.05 -9.63
N PRO A 841 81.46 16.38 -8.87
CA PRO A 841 81.28 16.16 -7.43
C PRO A 841 81.00 17.46 -6.68
N GLU A 842 80.08 17.44 -5.71
CA GLU A 842 79.83 18.60 -4.85
C GLU A 842 80.91 18.70 -3.76
N LYS A 843 81.80 19.68 -3.88
CA LYS A 843 82.97 19.85 -3.01
C LYS A 843 82.64 20.39 -1.60
N GLU A 844 81.43 20.90 -1.36
CA GLU A 844 81.07 21.58 -0.10
C GLU A 844 80.63 20.64 1.04
N HIS A 845 80.37 19.36 0.78
CA HIS A 845 79.78 18.45 1.78
C HIS A 845 80.76 17.46 2.43
N GLN A 846 82.07 17.57 2.16
CA GLN A 846 83.09 16.68 2.73
C GLN A 846 83.31 16.85 4.26
N ASN A 847 82.78 17.94 4.86
CA ASN A 847 82.95 18.24 6.29
C ASN A 847 81.64 18.17 7.12
N LEU A 848 80.55 17.61 6.58
CA LEU A 848 79.29 17.48 7.31
C LEU A 848 79.15 16.09 7.95
N PHE A 849 79.83 15.93 9.08
CA PHE A 849 79.50 14.95 10.11
C PHE A 849 79.74 15.54 11.50
#